data_AF-F8A8S1-F1
#
_entry.id   AF-F8A8S1-F1
#
_cell.length_a   1.000
_cell.length_b   1.000
_cell.length_c   1.000
_cell.angle_alpha   90.00
_cell.angle_beta   90.00
_cell.angle_gamma   90.00
#
_symmetry.space_group_name_H-M   'P 1'
#
loop_
_entity.id
_entity.type
_entity.pdbx_description
1 polymer ?
#
loop_
_entity_poly.entity_id
_entity_poly.type
_entity_poly.pdbx_seq_one_letter_code
_entity_poly.pdbx_strand_id
1 'polypeptide(L)'
;MRFTKLKTFVVLLSLVYLAFLTTSCNLNDVLSQLESPANETSTEESTLFVHFADVHLADDQEVSEIFSGTIPPVETVQKAVNEALSYDPDVLIQTGDIVALADSKDLDTGEKWFQMAKQYIKDPVVDNGVPFLYAPGNHDRAGIKLDNVDITDPRYDNGLIFKYIDTDKEKSYYSYSEDNYLFIMLDPEEIPETGYRAVRLPEEQLDWLKTELEANKDKFIIISYHQPLGSWTEDSYSSFMDTIKPYKDDIILVAGHTHDNRVIYRDGIPEYQDGAICGDWWQTGKTPDGNPMGYAIYYIKDKKVQRFYKGIDKDKQINLLSPDDVVISGEVNAEFNVYYKDKEVDSVCYKIDNSPQGCFNLEKIETPQITWYHATGTIKALNIDDNLHKISVIVKTKTGEEYQKDIVCKFSDEKIMPISEIINDENFTNFYGRFVTVDAVVTAVMYSGNLLTLQDDTGSIVVWAGDCHHPEFQVGDKVKLRGQVTQFKGTKELKLVSSDDVEIYGHEDLENQVVELENIKQAYEQYDSLENKIVKTSGVITAVFGNLVFIQDDTQGIALWLGEITAPELYPGQVVTVQGGLSQYKGMVEIVPLNDEDLKITGEATVPEPKVISLAEIDQNYGTLVKVENLQITSVSSSKIVVTDGDNSITIYCGKAGFDPSSLLNVGDNISVTGVVGYYYSPQIYPRSVDDIIKL
;
A
#
# COMPACT_ATOMS: atom_id res chain seq x y z
N MET A 1 -30.25 -51.72 -1.02
CA MET A 1 -31.25 -52.71 -1.54
C MET A 1 -32.29 -51.92 -2.34
N ARG A 2 -32.52 -52.32 -3.60
CA ARG A 2 -33.29 -51.63 -4.65
C ARG A 2 -34.74 -51.30 -4.26
N PHE A 3 -35.36 -50.27 -4.85
CA PHE A 3 -36.37 -50.42 -5.92
C PHE A 3 -36.80 -49.06 -6.53
N THR A 4 -37.17 -49.18 -7.80
CA THR A 4 -37.52 -48.24 -8.87
C THR A 4 -38.83 -47.45 -8.69
N LYS A 5 -39.01 -46.36 -9.46
CA LYS A 5 -40.23 -46.14 -10.25
C LYS A 5 -40.07 -45.09 -11.38
N LEU A 6 -40.54 -45.50 -12.55
CA LEU A 6 -40.70 -44.83 -13.83
C LEU A 6 -42.22 -44.67 -14.09
N LYS A 7 -42.67 -43.62 -14.80
CA LYS A 7 -43.81 -43.61 -15.78
C LYS A 7 -44.05 -42.17 -16.28
N THR A 8 -43.86 -41.80 -17.56
CA THR A 8 -44.48 -42.13 -18.87
C THR A 8 -45.49 -41.07 -19.33
N PHE A 9 -45.23 -40.58 -20.55
CA PHE A 9 -45.96 -39.67 -21.44
C PHE A 9 -47.40 -40.09 -21.81
N VAL A 10 -48.23 -39.11 -22.21
CA VAL A 10 -49.46 -39.29 -23.00
C VAL A 10 -49.39 -38.40 -24.25
N VAL A 11 -49.73 -38.98 -25.41
CA VAL A 11 -49.89 -38.34 -26.73
C VAL A 11 -51.32 -38.58 -27.21
N LEU A 12 -51.94 -37.61 -27.90
CA LEU A 12 -53.11 -37.84 -28.77
C LEU A 12 -53.30 -36.73 -29.81
N LEU A 13 -53.30 -37.09 -31.12
CA LEU A 13 -54.33 -36.86 -32.16
C LEU A 13 -53.72 -37.11 -33.57
N SER A 14 -54.07 -38.21 -34.27
CA SER A 14 -55.09 -38.37 -35.35
C SER A 14 -54.62 -37.94 -36.77
N LEU A 15 -54.07 -38.83 -37.62
CA LEU A 15 -54.68 -39.69 -38.68
C LEU A 15 -55.26 -38.98 -39.93
N VAL A 16 -54.61 -39.16 -41.10
CA VAL A 16 -55.24 -39.48 -42.41
C VAL A 16 -54.29 -40.38 -43.23
N TYR A 17 -54.87 -41.41 -43.86
CA TYR A 17 -54.25 -42.47 -44.66
C TYR A 17 -54.43 -42.18 -46.16
N LEU A 18 -53.44 -42.51 -47.01
CA LEU A 18 -53.69 -43.05 -48.34
C LEU A 18 -52.48 -43.85 -48.84
N ALA A 19 -52.72 -45.06 -49.32
CA ALA A 19 -51.73 -46.00 -49.85
C ALA A 19 -51.94 -46.19 -51.36
N PHE A 20 -50.85 -46.37 -52.12
CA PHE A 20 -50.80 -47.20 -53.33
C PHE A 20 -49.38 -47.74 -53.55
N LEU A 21 -49.29 -49.04 -53.87
CA LEU A 21 -48.06 -49.79 -54.20
C LEU A 21 -47.61 -49.53 -55.65
N THR A 22 -46.29 -49.53 -55.95
CA THR A 22 -45.51 -50.66 -56.52
C THR A 22 -44.18 -50.20 -57.15
N THR A 23 -43.12 -50.96 -56.85
CA THR A 23 -41.92 -51.32 -57.66
C THR A 23 -40.81 -50.30 -57.98
N SER A 24 -39.61 -50.69 -57.51
CA SER A 24 -38.26 -50.56 -58.10
C SER A 24 -37.68 -49.16 -58.37
N CYS A 25 -36.66 -48.76 -57.61
CA CYS A 25 -35.26 -48.90 -58.02
C CYS A 25 -34.33 -48.45 -56.88
N ASN A 26 -33.11 -48.97 -56.89
CA ASN A 26 -32.09 -48.78 -55.86
C ASN A 26 -31.26 -47.52 -56.12
N LEU A 27 -30.96 -46.83 -55.02
CA LEU A 27 -29.75 -46.10 -54.64
C LEU A 27 -29.03 -45.12 -55.61
N ASN A 28 -28.69 -43.98 -54.99
CA ASN A 28 -27.61 -43.03 -55.31
C ASN A 28 -27.87 -42.06 -56.46
N ASP A 29 -28.49 -40.93 -56.12
CA ASP A 29 -27.91 -39.59 -56.32
C ASP A 29 -28.95 -38.54 -55.91
N VAL A 30 -28.49 -37.33 -55.61
CA VAL A 30 -29.24 -36.13 -55.17
C VAL A 30 -29.33 -35.95 -53.66
N LEU A 31 -28.31 -35.28 -53.12
CA LEU A 31 -28.48 -34.16 -52.18
C LEU A 31 -27.23 -33.27 -52.28
N SER A 32 -27.12 -32.58 -53.42
CA SER A 32 -26.35 -31.33 -53.53
C SER A 32 -27.32 -30.25 -53.97
N GLN A 33 -27.16 -29.05 -53.43
CA GLN A 33 -28.05 -27.88 -53.53
C GLN A 33 -29.15 -27.81 -52.48
N LEU A 34 -28.77 -27.30 -51.30
CA LEU A 34 -29.51 -26.31 -50.51
C LEU A 34 -28.46 -25.58 -49.65
N GLU A 35 -27.74 -24.63 -50.25
CA GLU A 35 -26.97 -23.64 -49.49
C GLU A 35 -27.97 -22.67 -48.85
N SER A 36 -28.09 -22.72 -47.53
CA SER A 36 -28.50 -21.57 -46.73
C SER A 36 -27.30 -20.62 -46.65
N PRO A 37 -27.47 -19.29 -46.83
CA PRO A 37 -26.38 -18.39 -46.50
C PRO A 37 -26.07 -18.58 -45.02
N ALA A 38 -24.82 -18.93 -44.72
CA ALA A 38 -24.31 -18.80 -43.37
C ALA A 38 -24.57 -17.35 -42.96
N ASN A 39 -25.36 -17.17 -41.90
CA ASN A 39 -25.25 -15.97 -41.10
C ASN A 39 -23.81 -15.99 -40.57
N GLU A 40 -22.89 -15.33 -41.28
CA GLU A 40 -21.74 -14.69 -40.64
C GLU A 40 -22.29 -13.56 -39.78
N THR A 41 -22.91 -13.92 -38.66
CA THR A 41 -22.86 -13.07 -37.48
C THR A 41 -21.49 -13.35 -36.89
N SER A 42 -20.47 -12.61 -37.33
CA SER A 42 -19.29 -12.42 -36.50
C SER A 42 -19.79 -11.72 -35.24
N THR A 43 -20.13 -12.49 -34.21
CA THR A 43 -20.26 -11.95 -32.87
C THR A 43 -18.89 -11.42 -32.52
N GLU A 44 -18.74 -10.10 -32.52
CA GLU A 44 -17.50 -9.42 -32.13
C GLU A 44 -17.09 -9.97 -30.76
N GLU A 45 -16.01 -10.75 -30.71
CA GLU A 45 -15.60 -11.46 -29.50
C GLU A 45 -15.00 -10.47 -28.50
N SER A 46 -15.59 -10.42 -27.31
CA SER A 46 -15.13 -9.58 -26.21
C SER A 46 -15.09 -10.38 -24.92
N THR A 47 -14.23 -10.00 -23.98
CA THR A 47 -14.26 -10.51 -22.61
C THR A 47 -14.34 -9.35 -21.62
N LEU A 48 -15.17 -9.51 -20.59
CA LEU A 48 -15.21 -8.66 -19.40
C LEU A 48 -14.71 -9.46 -18.21
N PHE A 49 -13.60 -9.05 -17.61
CA PHE A 49 -13.10 -9.69 -16.40
C PHE A 49 -12.87 -8.67 -15.28
N VAL A 50 -12.96 -9.16 -14.05
CA VAL A 50 -12.69 -8.38 -12.84
C VAL A 50 -11.39 -8.88 -12.22
N HIS A 51 -10.58 -7.95 -11.72
CA HIS A 51 -9.32 -8.28 -11.07
C HIS A 51 -9.29 -7.77 -9.63
N PHE A 52 -9.11 -8.70 -8.69
CA PHE A 52 -8.92 -8.44 -7.26
C PHE A 52 -7.46 -8.67 -6.88
N ALA A 53 -6.80 -7.64 -6.37
CA ALA A 53 -5.46 -7.73 -5.79
C ALA A 53 -5.53 -7.49 -4.28
N ASP A 54 -4.60 -8.13 -3.54
CA ASP A 54 -4.26 -7.82 -2.15
C ASP A 54 -5.49 -7.65 -1.25
N VAL A 55 -6.13 -8.78 -0.97
CA VAL A 55 -7.31 -8.81 -0.09
C VAL A 55 -6.86 -8.80 1.36
N HIS A 56 -5.81 -9.50 1.74
CA HIS A 56 -5.37 -9.61 3.14
C HIS A 56 -6.51 -9.98 4.09
N LEU A 57 -7.30 -10.99 3.71
CA LEU A 57 -8.47 -11.38 4.49
C LEU A 57 -8.05 -11.96 5.85
N ALA A 58 -8.54 -11.31 6.90
CA ALA A 58 -8.56 -11.80 8.27
C ALA A 58 -9.98 -11.67 8.85
N ASP A 59 -10.20 -12.15 10.07
CA ASP A 59 -11.45 -11.88 10.77
C ASP A 59 -11.57 -10.39 11.15
N ASP A 60 -12.80 -9.87 11.12
CA ASP A 60 -13.11 -8.48 11.47
C ASP A 60 -12.61 -8.09 12.86
N GLN A 61 -12.58 -9.03 13.81
CA GLN A 61 -12.12 -8.80 15.17
C GLN A 61 -10.59 -8.83 15.29
N GLU A 62 -9.90 -9.43 14.32
CA GLU A 62 -8.44 -9.63 14.32
C GLU A 62 -7.69 -8.52 13.59
N VAL A 63 -8.38 -7.76 12.73
CA VAL A 63 -7.75 -6.76 11.84
C VAL A 63 -6.93 -5.70 12.59
N SER A 64 -7.40 -5.28 13.78
CA SER A 64 -6.69 -4.31 14.61
C SER A 64 -5.41 -4.89 15.21
N GLU A 65 -5.36 -6.19 15.50
CA GLU A 65 -4.16 -6.84 16.03
C GLU A 65 -3.15 -7.12 14.92
N ILE A 66 -3.62 -7.57 13.76
CA ILE A 66 -2.75 -8.00 12.65
C ILE A 66 -2.17 -6.80 11.91
N PHE A 67 -3.02 -5.83 11.57
CA PHE A 67 -2.67 -4.74 10.67
C PHE A 67 -2.77 -3.35 11.32
N SER A 68 -3.17 -3.26 12.59
CA SER A 68 -3.62 -1.99 13.17
C SER A 68 -4.79 -1.35 12.39
N GLY A 69 -5.52 -2.17 11.63
CA GLY A 69 -6.63 -1.74 10.79
C GLY A 69 -7.90 -1.47 11.59
N THR A 70 -8.79 -0.66 11.03
CA THR A 70 -10.10 -0.32 11.65
C THR A 70 -11.29 -0.68 10.76
N ILE A 71 -11.03 -1.12 9.53
CA ILE A 71 -12.03 -1.45 8.54
C ILE A 71 -12.29 -2.96 8.59
N PRO A 72 -13.55 -3.42 8.70
CA PRO A 72 -13.87 -4.85 8.78
C PRO A 72 -13.58 -5.56 7.44
N PRO A 73 -12.59 -6.48 7.37
CA PRO A 73 -12.21 -7.16 6.13
C PRO A 73 -13.34 -7.99 5.53
N VAL A 74 -14.02 -8.82 6.32
CA VAL A 74 -15.06 -9.75 5.82
C VAL A 74 -16.24 -8.97 5.26
N GLU A 75 -16.76 -7.99 6.01
CA GLU A 75 -17.88 -7.16 5.54
C GLU A 75 -17.54 -6.43 4.24
N THR A 76 -16.32 -5.89 4.15
CA THR A 76 -15.89 -5.12 2.97
C THR A 76 -15.68 -6.00 1.75
N VAL A 77 -15.07 -7.18 1.91
CA VAL A 77 -14.87 -8.15 0.84
C VAL A 77 -16.20 -8.68 0.31
N GLN A 78 -17.18 -8.97 1.18
CA GLN A 78 -18.50 -9.40 0.73
C GLN A 78 -19.18 -8.35 -0.15
N LYS A 79 -19.04 -7.06 0.19
CA LYS A 79 -19.55 -5.97 -0.66
C LYS A 79 -18.85 -5.94 -2.01
N ALA A 80 -17.52 -6.03 -2.03
CA ALA A 80 -16.72 -6.05 -3.25
C ALA A 80 -17.13 -7.22 -4.17
N VAL A 81 -17.25 -8.44 -3.62
CA VAL A 81 -17.64 -9.64 -4.37
C VAL A 81 -19.07 -9.50 -4.92
N ASN A 82 -20.04 -9.07 -4.11
CA ASN A 82 -21.41 -8.89 -4.56
C ASN A 82 -21.52 -7.82 -5.66
N GLU A 83 -20.76 -6.73 -5.54
CA GLU A 83 -20.71 -5.67 -6.54
C GLU A 83 -20.06 -6.18 -7.84
N ALA A 84 -18.91 -6.86 -7.75
CA ALA A 84 -18.22 -7.43 -8.91
C ALA A 84 -19.11 -8.42 -9.68
N LEU A 85 -19.81 -9.31 -8.98
CA LEU A 85 -20.74 -10.26 -9.60
C LEU A 85 -21.96 -9.58 -10.25
N SER A 86 -22.33 -8.38 -9.79
CA SER A 86 -23.42 -7.63 -10.43
C SER A 86 -23.08 -7.13 -11.83
N TYR A 87 -21.79 -7.13 -12.21
CA TYR A 87 -21.33 -6.81 -13.55
C TYR A 87 -21.26 -8.01 -14.49
N ASP A 88 -21.68 -9.20 -14.04
CA ASP A 88 -21.73 -10.43 -14.84
C ASP A 88 -20.40 -10.72 -15.57
N PRO A 89 -19.25 -10.77 -14.85
CA PRO A 89 -17.96 -10.96 -15.48
C PRO A 89 -17.80 -12.38 -16.03
N ASP A 90 -17.10 -12.49 -17.17
CA ASP A 90 -16.72 -13.77 -17.77
C ASP A 90 -15.67 -14.49 -16.92
N VAL A 91 -14.78 -13.73 -16.27
CA VAL A 91 -13.72 -14.26 -15.40
C VAL A 91 -13.49 -13.32 -14.21
N LEU A 92 -13.16 -13.89 -13.03
CA LEU A 92 -12.57 -13.14 -11.93
C LEU A 92 -11.14 -13.64 -11.68
N ILE A 93 -10.18 -12.72 -11.76
CA ILE A 93 -8.77 -12.96 -11.46
C ILE A 93 -8.48 -12.44 -10.05
N GLN A 94 -7.72 -13.21 -9.28
CA GLN A 94 -7.17 -12.80 -8.00
C GLN A 94 -5.64 -12.99 -8.01
N THR A 95 -4.87 -11.90 -7.91
CA THR A 95 -3.39 -11.95 -7.95
C THR A 95 -2.75 -11.90 -6.58
N GLY A 96 -3.11 -12.84 -5.72
CA GLY A 96 -2.36 -13.15 -4.50
C GLY A 96 -2.66 -12.23 -3.34
N ASP A 97 -2.11 -12.61 -2.19
CA ASP A 97 -2.41 -12.06 -0.89
C ASP A 97 -3.93 -12.07 -0.62
N ILE A 98 -4.57 -13.20 -0.93
CA ILE A 98 -6.01 -13.39 -0.72
C ILE A 98 -6.34 -13.54 0.76
N VAL A 99 -5.40 -14.05 1.55
CA VAL A 99 -5.47 -14.09 3.01
C VAL A 99 -4.48 -13.10 3.62
N ALA A 100 -4.62 -12.86 4.93
CA ALA A 100 -3.66 -12.07 5.69
C ALA A 100 -2.30 -12.78 5.78
N LEU A 101 -1.54 -12.54 6.84
CA LEU A 101 -0.14 -12.95 6.99
C LEU A 101 0.06 -14.47 7.22
N ALA A 102 -0.51 -15.35 6.38
CA ALA A 102 -0.47 -16.80 6.55
C ALA A 102 0.98 -17.34 6.45
N ASP A 103 1.84 -16.64 5.73
CA ASP A 103 3.29 -16.82 5.68
C ASP A 103 4.00 -16.75 7.03
N SER A 104 3.47 -15.96 7.97
CA SER A 104 4.11 -15.65 9.26
C SER A 104 3.25 -15.97 10.48
N LYS A 105 2.09 -16.62 10.28
CA LYS A 105 1.26 -17.17 11.35
C LYS A 105 1.25 -18.69 11.33
N ASP A 106 0.87 -19.29 12.45
CA ASP A 106 0.76 -20.74 12.56
C ASP A 106 -0.27 -21.30 11.55
N LEU A 107 -0.09 -22.57 11.19
CA LEU A 107 -0.88 -23.23 10.15
C LEU A 107 -2.39 -23.29 10.48
N ASP A 108 -2.78 -23.31 11.77
CA ASP A 108 -4.20 -23.33 12.16
C ASP A 108 -4.84 -21.95 11.91
N THR A 109 -4.13 -20.88 12.25
CA THR A 109 -4.54 -19.51 11.95
C THR A 109 -4.62 -19.27 10.44
N GLY A 110 -3.59 -19.69 9.67
CA GLY A 110 -3.61 -19.60 8.21
C GLY A 110 -4.77 -20.37 7.60
N GLU A 111 -5.01 -21.61 8.05
CA GLU A 111 -6.11 -22.46 7.58
C GLU A 111 -7.47 -21.84 7.81
N LYS A 112 -7.68 -21.19 8.96
CA LYS A 112 -8.91 -20.43 9.25
C LYS A 112 -9.14 -19.33 8.21
N TRP A 113 -8.11 -18.54 7.88
CA TRP A 113 -8.26 -17.48 6.88
C TRP A 113 -8.49 -18.03 5.47
N PHE A 114 -7.86 -19.14 5.08
CA PHE A 114 -8.14 -19.79 3.80
C PHE A 114 -9.57 -20.35 3.71
N GLN A 115 -10.11 -20.88 4.81
CA GLN A 115 -11.53 -21.27 4.87
C GLN A 115 -12.45 -20.06 4.67
N MET A 116 -12.10 -18.91 5.26
CA MET A 116 -12.83 -17.66 5.06
C MET A 116 -12.73 -17.14 3.62
N ALA A 117 -11.54 -17.16 3.02
CA ALA A 117 -11.32 -16.74 1.63
C ALA A 117 -12.14 -17.62 0.68
N LYS A 118 -12.16 -18.93 0.92
CA LYS A 118 -13.04 -19.84 0.20
C LYS A 118 -14.51 -19.46 0.38
N GLN A 119 -14.98 -19.27 1.61
CA GLN A 119 -16.38 -19.00 1.92
C GLN A 119 -16.88 -17.64 1.40
N TYR A 120 -16.06 -16.60 1.47
CA TYR A 120 -16.48 -15.21 1.24
C TYR A 120 -16.06 -14.66 -0.12
N ILE A 121 -15.12 -15.30 -0.81
CA ILE A 121 -14.62 -14.87 -2.12
C ILE A 121 -14.89 -15.96 -3.16
N LYS A 122 -14.17 -17.09 -3.06
CA LYS A 122 -14.15 -18.10 -4.12
C LYS A 122 -15.53 -18.76 -4.33
N ASP A 123 -16.15 -19.28 -3.28
CA ASP A 123 -17.41 -20.01 -3.39
C ASP A 123 -18.53 -19.12 -3.94
N PRO A 124 -18.76 -17.88 -3.47
CA PRO A 124 -19.73 -16.98 -4.08
C PRO A 124 -19.49 -16.75 -5.57
N VAL A 125 -18.24 -16.61 -6.01
CA VAL A 125 -17.89 -16.41 -7.42
C VAL A 125 -18.20 -17.65 -8.25
N VAL A 126 -17.71 -18.81 -7.83
CA VAL A 126 -17.90 -20.08 -8.53
C VAL A 126 -19.36 -20.54 -8.52
N ASP A 127 -20.09 -20.33 -7.42
CA ASP A 127 -21.51 -20.67 -7.29
C ASP A 127 -22.40 -19.82 -8.21
N ASN A 128 -21.93 -18.64 -8.64
CA ASN A 128 -22.57 -17.82 -9.69
C ASN A 128 -22.12 -18.19 -11.10
N GLY A 129 -21.30 -19.24 -11.26
CA GLY A 129 -20.86 -19.73 -12.57
C GLY A 129 -19.69 -18.97 -13.17
N VAL A 130 -19.04 -18.08 -12.41
CA VAL A 130 -17.88 -17.32 -12.87
C VAL A 130 -16.58 -18.09 -12.57
N PRO A 131 -15.73 -18.37 -13.59
CA PRO A 131 -14.36 -18.84 -13.40
C PRO A 131 -13.55 -17.97 -12.44
N PHE A 132 -12.96 -18.59 -11.43
CA PHE A 132 -12.06 -17.95 -10.46
C PHE A 132 -10.61 -18.37 -10.75
N LEU A 133 -9.78 -17.44 -11.20
CA LEU A 133 -8.36 -17.66 -11.49
C LEU A 133 -7.51 -17.01 -10.39
N TYR A 134 -6.47 -17.70 -9.96
CA TYR A 134 -5.67 -17.34 -8.79
C TYR A 134 -4.17 -17.44 -9.11
N ALA A 135 -3.41 -16.39 -8.78
CA ALA A 135 -1.96 -16.41 -8.72
C ALA A 135 -1.52 -16.19 -7.26
N PRO A 136 -0.79 -17.10 -6.62
CA PRO A 136 -0.39 -16.95 -5.22
C PRO A 136 0.43 -15.69 -4.95
N GLY A 137 0.22 -15.09 -3.79
CA GLY A 137 1.04 -14.01 -3.26
C GLY A 137 1.98 -14.44 -2.15
N ASN A 138 2.84 -13.50 -1.74
CA ASN A 138 3.88 -13.76 -0.75
C ASN A 138 3.31 -14.06 0.65
N HIS A 139 2.10 -13.58 0.97
CA HIS A 139 1.46 -13.79 2.27
C HIS A 139 0.61 -15.05 2.31
N ASP A 140 0.35 -15.69 1.16
CA ASP A 140 -0.47 -16.89 1.05
C ASP A 140 0.27 -18.20 1.34
N ARG A 141 1.60 -18.22 1.17
CA ARG A 141 2.44 -19.42 1.36
C ARG A 141 2.56 -19.77 2.84
N ALA A 142 1.78 -20.74 3.32
CA ALA A 142 1.53 -20.92 4.74
C ALA A 142 2.78 -21.30 5.55
N GLY A 143 3.09 -20.49 6.57
CA GLY A 143 4.13 -20.75 7.56
C GLY A 143 5.57 -20.65 7.07
N ILE A 144 5.84 -20.19 5.85
CA ILE A 144 7.20 -20.18 5.27
C ILE A 144 8.18 -19.27 6.02
N LYS A 145 7.69 -18.29 6.80
CA LYS A 145 8.51 -17.38 7.63
C LYS A 145 8.61 -17.82 9.09
N LEU A 146 8.10 -19.00 9.45
CA LEU A 146 8.19 -19.55 10.80
C LEU A 146 9.39 -20.48 10.95
N ASP A 147 10.22 -20.24 11.96
CA ASP A 147 11.38 -21.09 12.27
C ASP A 147 11.02 -22.50 12.76
N ASN A 148 9.81 -22.69 13.31
CA ASN A 148 9.40 -23.92 14.03
C ASN A 148 8.19 -24.64 13.40
N VAL A 149 7.98 -24.47 12.09
CA VAL A 149 6.89 -25.16 11.37
C VAL A 149 7.32 -26.57 10.93
N ASP A 150 6.41 -27.53 11.01
CA ASP A 150 6.61 -28.85 10.41
C ASP A 150 6.42 -28.75 8.90
N ILE A 151 7.54 -28.66 8.17
CA ILE A 151 7.55 -28.57 6.70
C ILE A 151 6.98 -29.82 6.00
N THR A 152 6.70 -30.90 6.75
CA THR A 152 6.04 -32.10 6.22
C THR A 152 4.52 -32.09 6.40
N ASP A 153 3.97 -31.11 7.13
CA ASP A 153 2.53 -30.90 7.22
C ASP A 153 1.98 -30.56 5.82
N PRO A 154 0.93 -31.26 5.33
CA PRO A 154 0.38 -31.02 4.00
C PRO A 154 -0.23 -29.63 3.80
N ARG A 155 -0.33 -28.81 4.85
CA ARG A 155 -0.80 -27.42 4.81
C ARG A 155 0.33 -26.42 4.52
N TYR A 156 1.58 -26.79 4.80
CA TYR A 156 2.75 -25.90 4.65
C TYR A 156 2.90 -25.38 3.21
N ASP A 157 3.44 -24.17 3.07
CA ASP A 157 3.68 -23.50 1.78
C ASP A 157 2.39 -23.40 0.93
N ASN A 158 2.37 -23.95 -0.28
CA ASN A 158 1.19 -23.96 -1.15
C ASN A 158 0.09 -24.96 -0.72
N GLY A 159 0.29 -25.71 0.38
CA GLY A 159 -0.65 -26.75 0.82
C GLY A 159 -2.07 -26.26 1.10
N LEU A 160 -2.22 -25.10 1.77
CA LEU A 160 -3.54 -24.50 2.01
C LEU A 160 -4.19 -23.94 0.73
N ILE A 161 -3.39 -23.43 -0.20
CA ILE A 161 -3.87 -22.96 -1.51
C ILE A 161 -4.54 -24.11 -2.26
N PHE A 162 -3.86 -25.25 -2.42
CA PHE A 162 -4.44 -26.42 -3.11
C PHE A 162 -5.60 -27.06 -2.33
N LYS A 163 -5.67 -26.85 -1.01
CA LYS A 163 -6.76 -27.39 -0.20
C LYS A 163 -8.04 -26.58 -0.30
N TYR A 164 -7.97 -25.25 -0.47
CA TYR A 164 -9.12 -24.36 -0.34
C TYR A 164 -9.41 -23.49 -1.57
N ILE A 165 -8.39 -23.12 -2.33
CA ILE A 165 -8.50 -22.19 -3.47
C ILE A 165 -8.37 -22.96 -4.79
N ASP A 166 -7.21 -23.52 -5.09
CA ASP A 166 -6.94 -24.24 -6.34
C ASP A 166 -7.14 -25.76 -6.17
N THR A 167 -8.35 -26.16 -5.75
CA THR A 167 -8.68 -27.54 -5.34
C THR A 167 -8.60 -28.60 -6.45
N ASP A 168 -8.58 -28.15 -7.70
CA ASP A 168 -8.54 -28.97 -8.91
C ASP A 168 -7.20 -28.86 -9.66
N LYS A 169 -6.20 -28.19 -9.08
CA LYS A 169 -4.88 -27.99 -9.69
C LYS A 169 -3.81 -28.80 -8.98
N GLU A 170 -2.81 -29.22 -9.75
CA GLU A 170 -1.61 -29.88 -9.24
C GLU A 170 -0.41 -28.91 -9.12
N LYS A 171 -0.54 -27.71 -9.71
CA LYS A 171 0.49 -26.68 -9.80
C LYS A 171 -0.11 -25.31 -9.50
N SER A 172 0.68 -24.41 -8.93
CA SER A 172 0.32 -23.02 -8.65
C SER A 172 0.39 -22.11 -9.88
N TYR A 173 0.87 -22.63 -11.00
CA TYR A 173 0.88 -21.96 -12.31
C TYR A 173 0.11 -22.80 -13.33
N TYR A 174 -0.69 -22.14 -14.16
CA TYR A 174 -1.55 -22.78 -15.15
C TYR A 174 -2.09 -21.78 -16.16
N SER A 175 -2.69 -22.28 -17.24
CA SER A 175 -3.43 -21.47 -18.22
C SER A 175 -4.93 -21.79 -18.17
N TYR A 176 -5.75 -20.80 -18.48
CA TYR A 176 -7.18 -20.91 -18.73
C TYR A 176 -7.49 -20.24 -20.07
N SER A 177 -8.29 -20.90 -20.90
CA SER A 177 -8.58 -20.43 -22.25
C SER A 177 -10.08 -20.32 -22.42
N GLU A 178 -10.52 -19.16 -22.89
CA GLU A 178 -11.91 -18.88 -23.24
C GLU A 178 -11.92 -18.11 -24.55
N ASP A 179 -12.56 -18.69 -25.58
CA ASP A 179 -12.59 -18.15 -26.93
C ASP A 179 -11.18 -17.72 -27.42
N ASN A 180 -11.05 -16.46 -27.87
CA ASN A 180 -9.80 -15.86 -28.33
C ASN A 180 -8.91 -15.28 -27.22
N TYR A 181 -9.18 -15.58 -25.95
CA TYR A 181 -8.42 -15.09 -24.80
C TYR A 181 -7.67 -16.22 -24.10
N LEU A 182 -6.44 -15.94 -23.70
CA LEU A 182 -5.59 -16.83 -22.91
C LEU A 182 -5.22 -16.13 -21.60
N PHE A 183 -5.67 -16.69 -20.50
CA PHE A 183 -5.30 -16.27 -19.16
C PHE A 183 -4.21 -17.18 -18.63
N ILE A 184 -3.14 -16.61 -18.09
CA ILE A 184 -1.98 -17.34 -17.55
C ILE A 184 -1.76 -16.88 -16.12
N MET A 185 -1.72 -17.83 -15.19
CA MET A 185 -1.34 -17.58 -13.81
C MET A 185 0.09 -18.07 -13.58
N LEU A 186 0.95 -17.20 -13.06
CA LEU A 186 2.34 -17.53 -12.70
C LEU A 186 2.54 -17.40 -11.18
N ASP A 187 3.50 -18.16 -10.66
CA ASP A 187 3.89 -18.16 -9.25
C ASP A 187 5.42 -18.00 -9.13
N PRO A 188 5.96 -16.78 -9.38
CA PRO A 188 7.37 -16.49 -9.15
C PRO A 188 7.78 -16.79 -7.70
N GLU A 189 8.99 -17.27 -7.49
CA GLU A 189 9.52 -17.59 -6.17
C GLU A 189 10.23 -16.39 -5.55
N GLU A 190 9.86 -16.03 -4.32
CA GLU A 190 10.61 -15.09 -3.48
C GLU A 190 11.97 -15.70 -3.11
N ILE A 191 13.07 -14.95 -3.34
CA ILE A 191 14.43 -15.42 -3.06
C ILE A 191 15.08 -14.65 -1.89
N PRO A 192 15.85 -15.34 -1.03
CA PRO A 192 16.56 -14.71 0.07
C PRO A 192 17.91 -14.12 -0.39
N GLU A 193 17.94 -13.08 -1.23
CA GLU A 193 19.13 -12.21 -1.40
C GLU A 193 18.86 -10.90 -2.19
N THR A 194 19.53 -9.84 -1.72
CA THR A 194 19.64 -8.42 -2.16
C THR A 194 18.35 -7.62 -2.40
N GLY A 195 17.90 -6.91 -1.35
CA GLY A 195 16.99 -5.76 -1.43
C GLY A 195 15.54 -6.12 -1.77
N TYR A 196 14.65 -6.03 -0.78
CA TYR A 196 13.20 -6.31 -0.80
C TYR A 196 12.68 -7.41 -1.76
N ARG A 197 12.28 -8.55 -1.18
CA ARG A 197 11.46 -9.64 -1.77
C ARG A 197 11.69 -9.89 -3.26
N ALA A 198 12.95 -9.93 -3.70
CA ALA A 198 13.26 -10.20 -5.09
C ALA A 198 12.61 -11.52 -5.48
N VAL A 199 11.96 -11.55 -6.64
CA VAL A 199 11.35 -12.77 -7.16
C VAL A 199 12.07 -13.26 -8.39
N ARG A 200 12.05 -14.57 -8.57
CA ARG A 200 12.54 -15.23 -9.77
C ARG A 200 11.47 -16.18 -10.29
N LEU A 201 11.17 -16.10 -11.57
CA LEU A 201 10.38 -17.11 -12.25
C LEU A 201 11.23 -18.37 -12.42
N PRO A 202 10.82 -19.53 -11.85
CA PRO A 202 11.57 -20.77 -12.00
C PRO A 202 11.73 -21.16 -13.47
N GLU A 203 12.87 -21.75 -13.83
CA GLU A 203 13.17 -22.15 -15.22
C GLU A 203 12.09 -23.08 -15.80
N GLU A 204 11.56 -24.01 -14.98
CA GLU A 204 10.47 -24.89 -15.41
C GLU A 204 9.17 -24.14 -15.74
N GLN A 205 8.85 -23.07 -15.01
CA GLN A 205 7.69 -22.23 -15.30
C GLN A 205 7.91 -21.42 -16.57
N LEU A 206 9.11 -20.89 -16.77
CA LEU A 206 9.47 -20.15 -17.99
C LEU A 206 9.40 -21.04 -19.24
N ASP A 207 9.90 -22.28 -19.17
CA ASP A 207 9.86 -23.22 -20.30
C ASP A 207 8.44 -23.72 -20.61
N TRP A 208 7.63 -23.92 -19.56
CA TRP A 208 6.20 -24.15 -19.73
C TRP A 208 5.51 -22.97 -20.40
N LEU A 209 5.78 -21.74 -19.94
CA LEU A 209 5.21 -20.51 -20.50
C LEU A 209 5.51 -20.36 -22.00
N LYS A 210 6.76 -20.58 -22.42
CA LYS A 210 7.14 -20.57 -23.86
C LYS A 210 6.29 -21.53 -24.69
N THR A 211 6.02 -22.72 -24.14
CA THR A 211 5.21 -23.75 -24.81
C THR A 211 3.75 -23.33 -24.92
N GLU A 212 3.18 -22.79 -23.84
CA GLU A 212 1.80 -22.30 -23.82
C GLU A 212 1.58 -21.14 -24.78
N LEU A 213 2.50 -20.18 -24.82
CA LEU A 213 2.42 -19.02 -25.70
C LEU A 213 2.48 -19.42 -27.18
N GLU A 214 3.42 -20.30 -27.56
CA GLU A 214 3.51 -20.77 -28.95
C GLU A 214 2.24 -21.55 -29.37
N ALA A 215 1.65 -22.33 -28.46
CA ALA A 215 0.42 -23.07 -28.71
C ALA A 215 -0.82 -22.16 -28.87
N ASN A 216 -0.77 -20.93 -28.34
CA ASN A 216 -1.88 -19.99 -28.28
C ASN A 216 -1.57 -18.63 -28.91
N LYS A 217 -0.59 -18.57 -29.82
CA LYS A 217 -0.04 -17.32 -30.38
C LYS A 217 -1.02 -16.41 -31.12
N ASP A 218 -2.18 -16.93 -31.51
CA ASP A 218 -3.22 -16.17 -32.21
C ASP A 218 -4.24 -15.55 -31.25
N LYS A 219 -4.16 -15.86 -29.95
CA LYS A 219 -5.03 -15.33 -28.89
C LYS A 219 -4.51 -14.02 -28.31
N PHE A 220 -5.41 -13.26 -27.69
CA PHE A 220 -5.02 -12.16 -26.79
C PHE A 220 -4.62 -12.73 -25.43
N ILE A 221 -3.45 -12.34 -24.93
CA ILE A 221 -2.80 -12.95 -23.76
C ILE A 221 -2.93 -12.03 -22.54
N ILE A 222 -3.36 -12.60 -21.42
CA ILE A 222 -3.41 -11.95 -20.10
C ILE A 222 -2.52 -12.79 -19.18
N ILE A 223 -1.39 -12.25 -18.76
CA ILE A 223 -0.51 -12.92 -17.79
C ILE A 223 -0.65 -12.22 -16.45
N SER A 224 -0.99 -12.98 -15.41
CA SER A 224 -1.09 -12.44 -14.06
C SER A 224 -0.22 -13.18 -13.05
N TYR A 225 0.31 -12.41 -12.12
CA TYR A 225 1.26 -12.82 -11.08
C TYR A 225 1.16 -11.83 -9.92
N HIS A 226 1.69 -12.17 -8.74
CA HIS A 226 1.53 -11.29 -7.59
C HIS A 226 2.50 -10.10 -7.59
N GLN A 227 3.82 -10.35 -7.55
CA GLN A 227 4.83 -9.28 -7.44
C GLN A 227 5.20 -8.70 -8.83
N PRO A 228 5.05 -7.38 -9.05
CA PRO A 228 5.38 -6.72 -10.30
C PRO A 228 6.81 -6.96 -10.78
N LEU A 229 7.04 -6.81 -12.09
CA LEU A 229 8.33 -6.95 -12.76
C LEU A 229 9.43 -6.06 -12.17
N GLY A 230 9.05 -4.98 -11.48
CA GLY A 230 9.98 -4.13 -10.72
C GLY A 230 10.70 -4.87 -9.59
N SER A 231 10.18 -6.00 -9.11
CA SER A 231 10.75 -6.84 -8.06
C SER A 231 11.46 -8.09 -8.60
N TRP A 232 11.49 -8.29 -9.92
CA TRP A 232 12.05 -9.52 -10.51
C TRP A 232 13.56 -9.40 -10.66
N THR A 233 14.31 -10.47 -10.36
CA THR A 233 15.75 -10.47 -10.61
C THR A 233 16.05 -10.15 -12.07
N GLU A 234 17.13 -9.43 -12.34
CA GLU A 234 17.52 -8.98 -13.68
C GLU A 234 17.49 -10.11 -14.73
N ASP A 235 18.03 -11.28 -14.38
CA ASP A 235 18.04 -12.46 -15.26
C ASP A 235 16.62 -12.99 -15.56
N SER A 236 15.75 -13.00 -14.54
CA SER A 236 14.36 -13.45 -14.66
C SER A 236 13.53 -12.45 -15.46
N TYR A 237 13.66 -11.16 -15.16
CA TYR A 237 13.03 -10.07 -15.89
C TYR A 237 13.40 -10.14 -17.37
N SER A 238 14.69 -10.19 -17.68
CA SER A 238 15.19 -10.24 -19.06
C SER A 238 14.65 -11.46 -19.82
N SER A 239 14.73 -12.66 -19.21
CA SER A 239 14.28 -13.90 -19.85
C SER A 239 12.77 -13.95 -20.07
N PHE A 240 12.00 -13.41 -19.12
CA PHE A 240 10.54 -13.29 -19.24
C PHE A 240 10.15 -12.30 -20.33
N MET A 241 10.75 -11.10 -20.33
CA MET A 241 10.50 -10.07 -21.34
C MET A 241 10.83 -10.57 -22.74
N ASP A 242 11.98 -11.24 -22.93
CA ASP A 242 12.34 -11.84 -24.22
C ASP A 242 11.33 -12.90 -24.70
N THR A 243 10.71 -13.62 -23.77
CA THR A 243 9.70 -14.65 -24.06
C THR A 243 8.38 -14.04 -24.53
N ILE A 244 7.95 -12.92 -23.94
CA ILE A 244 6.63 -12.32 -24.23
C ILE A 244 6.67 -11.22 -25.30
N LYS A 245 7.83 -10.62 -25.55
CA LYS A 245 8.01 -9.53 -26.54
C LYS A 245 7.49 -9.84 -27.95
N PRO A 246 7.54 -11.08 -28.48
CA PRO A 246 6.90 -11.42 -29.75
C PRO A 246 5.39 -11.17 -29.80
N TYR A 247 4.72 -11.11 -28.64
CA TYR A 247 3.28 -10.96 -28.48
C TYR A 247 2.84 -9.56 -28.05
N LYS A 248 3.75 -8.58 -28.04
CA LYS A 248 3.56 -7.25 -27.44
C LYS A 248 2.30 -6.47 -27.87
N ASP A 249 1.77 -6.75 -29.06
CA ASP A 249 0.59 -6.07 -29.61
C ASP A 249 -0.73 -6.70 -29.11
N ASP A 250 -0.67 -7.89 -28.52
CA ASP A 250 -1.80 -8.75 -28.12
C ASP A 250 -1.63 -9.28 -26.69
N ILE A 251 -0.98 -8.53 -25.80
CA ILE A 251 -0.69 -8.96 -24.44
C ILE A 251 -0.84 -7.82 -23.42
N ILE A 252 -1.37 -8.17 -22.24
CA ILE A 252 -1.28 -7.34 -21.02
C ILE A 252 -0.76 -8.16 -19.86
N LEU A 253 -0.13 -7.47 -18.90
CA LEU A 253 0.29 -8.05 -17.63
C LEU A 253 -0.53 -7.46 -16.49
N VAL A 254 -0.90 -8.28 -15.51
CA VAL A 254 -1.75 -7.88 -14.38
C VAL A 254 -1.10 -8.34 -13.07
N ALA A 255 -0.85 -7.42 -12.15
CA ALA A 255 -0.16 -7.68 -10.89
C ALA A 255 -0.83 -7.01 -9.67
N GLY A 256 -0.45 -7.49 -8.49
CA GLY A 256 -0.84 -6.94 -7.18
C GLY A 256 0.37 -6.41 -6.41
N HIS A 257 0.45 -6.75 -5.13
CA HIS A 257 1.57 -6.58 -4.20
C HIS A 257 1.85 -5.13 -3.74
N THR A 258 1.86 -4.16 -4.65
CA THR A 258 2.21 -2.76 -4.32
C THR A 258 1.07 -2.00 -3.66
N HIS A 259 -0.14 -2.56 -3.74
CA HIS A 259 -1.41 -1.95 -3.39
C HIS A 259 -1.74 -0.68 -4.19
N ASP A 260 -0.96 -0.36 -5.23
CA ASP A 260 -1.12 0.84 -6.03
C ASP A 260 -1.94 0.57 -7.29
N ASN A 261 -2.74 1.54 -7.71
CA ASN A 261 -3.47 1.56 -8.97
C ASN A 261 -2.68 2.35 -10.02
N ARG A 262 -1.84 1.67 -10.81
CA ARG A 262 -0.98 2.29 -11.83
C ARG A 262 -0.76 1.40 -13.06
N VAL A 263 -0.21 2.01 -14.10
CA VAL A 263 0.21 1.30 -15.31
C VAL A 263 1.67 1.62 -15.58
N ILE A 264 2.48 0.59 -15.77
CA ILE A 264 3.89 0.71 -16.15
C ILE A 264 4.07 0.06 -17.51
N TYR A 265 4.68 0.77 -18.46
CA TYR A 265 4.97 0.22 -19.79
C TYR A 265 6.38 -0.36 -19.84
N ARG A 266 6.49 -1.65 -20.19
CA ARG A 266 7.75 -2.39 -20.35
C ARG A 266 7.92 -2.76 -21.81
N ASP A 267 8.82 -2.09 -22.55
CA ASP A 267 8.99 -2.30 -24.00
C ASP A 267 7.69 -2.17 -24.82
N GLY A 268 6.77 -1.32 -24.36
CA GLY A 268 5.45 -1.10 -24.96
C GLY A 268 4.34 -2.04 -24.47
N ILE A 269 4.66 -3.03 -23.63
CA ILE A 269 3.69 -3.92 -22.98
C ILE A 269 3.20 -3.26 -21.68
N PRO A 270 1.88 -3.10 -21.47
CA PRO A 270 1.36 -2.54 -20.23
C PRO A 270 1.33 -3.60 -19.11
N GLU A 271 1.92 -3.24 -17.98
CA GLU A 271 1.79 -3.92 -16.69
C GLU A 271 0.87 -3.10 -15.79
N TYR A 272 -0.30 -3.66 -15.49
CA TYR A 272 -1.31 -3.05 -14.63
C TYR A 272 -1.12 -3.53 -13.20
N GLN A 273 -0.97 -2.58 -12.27
CA GLN A 273 -1.09 -2.82 -10.84
C GLN A 273 -2.44 -2.23 -10.43
N ASP A 274 -3.30 -3.05 -9.83
CA ASP A 274 -4.73 -2.74 -9.74
C ASP A 274 -5.21 -2.43 -8.33
N GLY A 275 -4.40 -1.68 -7.58
CA GLY A 275 -4.72 -1.28 -6.22
C GLY A 275 -4.79 -2.46 -5.26
N ALA A 276 -5.55 -2.30 -4.17
CA ALA A 276 -5.81 -3.37 -3.21
C ALA A 276 -7.26 -3.31 -2.72
N ILE A 277 -7.86 -4.47 -2.53
CA ILE A 277 -9.16 -4.58 -1.83
C ILE A 277 -9.02 -4.10 -0.39
N CYS A 278 -7.90 -4.39 0.28
CA CYS A 278 -7.64 -3.92 1.64
C CYS A 278 -7.20 -2.45 1.73
N GLY A 279 -6.88 -1.81 0.61
CA GLY A 279 -6.23 -0.49 0.60
C GLY A 279 -4.88 -0.54 1.32
N ASP A 280 -4.61 0.40 2.21
CA ASP A 280 -3.43 0.43 3.09
C ASP A 280 -3.65 -0.49 4.32
N TRP A 281 -3.69 -1.81 4.09
CA TRP A 281 -3.90 -2.87 5.09
C TRP A 281 -5.06 -2.60 6.06
N TRP A 282 -6.23 -2.21 5.53
CA TRP A 282 -7.45 -1.94 6.31
C TRP A 282 -7.36 -0.74 7.28
N GLN A 283 -6.35 0.12 7.14
CA GLN A 283 -6.13 1.25 8.05
C GLN A 283 -6.82 2.54 7.60
N THR A 284 -6.71 2.91 6.33
CA THR A 284 -6.99 4.29 5.89
C THR A 284 -8.23 4.46 5.02
N GLY A 285 -8.79 3.38 4.47
CA GLY A 285 -9.91 3.44 3.52
C GLY A 285 -9.48 3.75 2.07
N LYS A 286 -8.19 3.84 1.82
CA LYS A 286 -7.57 4.13 0.53
C LYS A 286 -6.30 3.30 0.33
N THR A 287 -5.86 3.15 -0.90
CA THR A 287 -4.56 2.59 -1.29
C THR A 287 -3.42 3.58 -1.04
N PRO A 288 -2.15 3.13 -1.04
CA PRO A 288 -0.99 4.02 -0.86
C PRO A 288 -0.92 5.14 -1.91
N ASP A 289 -1.35 4.89 -3.15
CA ASP A 289 -1.50 5.90 -4.19
C ASP A 289 -2.78 6.78 -4.09
N GLY A 290 -3.51 6.73 -2.98
CA GLY A 290 -4.63 7.62 -2.70
C GLY A 290 -5.96 7.26 -3.37
N ASN A 291 -6.02 6.19 -4.14
CA ASN A 291 -7.27 5.67 -4.70
C ASN A 291 -8.14 5.02 -3.59
N PRO A 292 -9.47 4.98 -3.74
CA PRO A 292 -10.31 4.26 -2.78
C PRO A 292 -9.97 2.77 -2.78
N MET A 293 -10.23 2.06 -1.67
CA MET A 293 -10.24 0.59 -1.69
C MET A 293 -11.13 0.07 -2.82
N GLY A 294 -10.63 -0.87 -3.61
CA GLY A 294 -11.21 -1.15 -4.92
C GLY A 294 -10.56 -2.29 -5.68
N TYR A 295 -11.05 -2.46 -6.91
CA TYR A 295 -10.64 -3.49 -7.87
C TYR A 295 -10.69 -2.93 -9.28
N ALA A 296 -10.07 -3.62 -10.25
CA ALA A 296 -10.15 -3.21 -11.65
C ALA A 296 -11.18 -4.03 -12.44
N ILE A 297 -11.83 -3.37 -13.38
CA ILE A 297 -12.72 -3.98 -14.38
C ILE A 297 -12.06 -3.80 -15.74
N TYR A 298 -11.93 -4.89 -16.47
CA TYR A 298 -11.39 -4.91 -17.82
C TYR A 298 -12.48 -5.27 -18.80
N TYR A 299 -12.50 -4.58 -19.93
CA TYR A 299 -13.27 -4.95 -21.10
C TYR A 299 -12.34 -4.96 -22.30
N ILE A 300 -12.09 -6.15 -22.83
CA ILE A 300 -11.26 -6.33 -24.01
C ILE A 300 -12.16 -6.70 -25.17
N LYS A 301 -12.09 -5.91 -26.23
CA LYS A 301 -12.85 -6.12 -27.47
C LYS A 301 -12.00 -5.72 -28.66
N ASP A 302 -11.94 -6.56 -29.68
CA ASP A 302 -11.12 -6.34 -30.88
C ASP A 302 -9.66 -5.97 -30.52
N LYS A 303 -9.11 -6.68 -29.51
CA LYS A 303 -7.75 -6.47 -28.97
C LYS A 303 -7.51 -5.09 -28.33
N LYS A 304 -8.55 -4.27 -28.17
CA LYS A 304 -8.49 -3.01 -27.43
C LYS A 304 -8.85 -3.25 -25.98
N VAL A 305 -7.95 -2.82 -25.10
CA VAL A 305 -8.10 -2.95 -23.65
C VAL A 305 -8.73 -1.67 -23.11
N GLN A 306 -9.88 -1.81 -22.46
CA GLN A 306 -10.52 -0.75 -21.70
C GLN A 306 -10.50 -1.15 -20.23
N ARG A 307 -9.97 -0.27 -19.37
CA ARG A 307 -9.82 -0.54 -17.94
C ARG A 307 -10.47 0.56 -17.11
N PHE A 308 -11.18 0.16 -16.05
CA PHE A 308 -11.73 1.07 -15.05
C PHE A 308 -11.40 0.58 -13.64
N TYR A 309 -10.72 1.42 -12.84
CA TYR A 309 -10.54 1.15 -11.41
C TYR A 309 -11.82 1.53 -10.65
N LYS A 310 -12.46 0.57 -10.00
CA LYS A 310 -13.74 0.74 -9.29
C LYS A 310 -13.52 0.70 -7.79
N GLY A 311 -13.86 1.81 -7.11
CA GLY A 311 -13.92 1.83 -5.65
C GLY A 311 -15.16 1.08 -5.15
N ILE A 312 -15.00 0.33 -4.07
CA ILE A 312 -16.08 -0.43 -3.43
C ILE A 312 -17.19 0.53 -2.98
N ASP A 313 -18.44 0.19 -3.27
CA ASP A 313 -19.64 0.97 -2.90
C ASP A 313 -19.65 2.44 -3.41
N LYS A 314 -18.94 2.72 -4.51
CA LYS A 314 -18.94 4.05 -5.15
C LYS A 314 -19.94 4.11 -6.31
N ASP A 315 -21.05 4.83 -6.13
CA ASP A 315 -22.01 5.11 -7.21
C ASP A 315 -21.54 6.24 -8.15
N LYS A 316 -20.60 7.09 -7.71
CA LYS A 316 -20.01 8.20 -8.47
C LYS A 316 -18.50 8.22 -8.26
N GLN A 317 -17.72 8.31 -9.33
CA GLN A 317 -16.26 8.25 -9.22
C GLN A 317 -15.58 9.01 -10.36
N ILE A 318 -14.46 9.68 -10.01
CA ILE A 318 -13.52 10.32 -10.95
C ILE A 318 -12.12 9.78 -10.63
N ASN A 319 -11.60 8.95 -11.51
CA ASN A 319 -10.21 8.50 -11.48
C ASN A 319 -9.36 9.52 -12.24
N LEU A 320 -8.32 10.02 -11.59
CA LEU A 320 -7.29 10.84 -12.23
C LEU A 320 -6.28 9.86 -12.84
N LEU A 321 -6.04 9.96 -14.15
CA LEU A 321 -5.03 9.19 -14.86
C LEU A 321 -3.85 10.05 -15.32
N SER A 322 -4.09 11.36 -15.47
CA SER A 322 -3.07 12.37 -15.78
C SER A 322 -3.64 13.77 -15.51
N PRO A 323 -2.86 14.77 -15.06
CA PRO A 323 -1.43 14.70 -14.73
C PRO A 323 -1.15 14.08 -13.36
N ASP A 324 -0.09 13.31 -13.28
CA ASP A 324 0.32 12.60 -12.06
C ASP A 324 1.23 13.47 -11.19
N ASP A 325 1.99 14.38 -11.82
CA ASP A 325 2.85 15.35 -11.13
C ASP A 325 2.03 16.47 -10.50
N VAL A 326 2.37 16.84 -9.27
CA VAL A 326 1.79 17.99 -8.54
C VAL A 326 2.13 19.31 -9.22
N VAL A 327 3.37 19.44 -9.68
CA VAL A 327 3.86 20.65 -10.35
C VAL A 327 3.52 20.58 -11.83
N ILE A 328 2.81 21.58 -12.34
CA ILE A 328 2.49 21.70 -13.75
C ILE A 328 2.99 23.03 -14.31
N SER A 329 3.59 22.98 -15.51
CA SER A 329 3.98 24.15 -16.30
C SER A 329 3.26 24.12 -17.64
N GLY A 330 2.82 25.29 -18.10
CA GLY A 330 2.25 25.46 -19.42
C GLY A 330 0.99 24.63 -19.66
N GLU A 331 1.01 23.82 -20.71
CA GLU A 331 -0.11 22.97 -21.11
C GLU A 331 0.26 21.50 -20.90
N VAL A 332 -0.55 20.78 -20.13
CA VAL A 332 -0.35 19.37 -19.79
C VAL A 332 -1.54 18.54 -20.24
N ASN A 333 -1.28 17.30 -20.64
CA ASN A 333 -2.34 16.33 -20.89
C ASN A 333 -3.13 16.07 -19.60
N ALA A 334 -4.41 15.82 -19.75
CA ALA A 334 -5.30 15.50 -18.65
C ALA A 334 -6.26 14.40 -19.08
N GLU A 335 -6.31 13.36 -18.26
CA GLU A 335 -7.04 12.13 -18.55
C GLU A 335 -7.77 11.66 -17.30
N PHE A 336 -9.03 11.30 -17.47
CA PHE A 336 -9.89 10.84 -16.39
C PHE A 336 -10.78 9.69 -16.85
N ASN A 337 -11.02 8.75 -15.94
CA ASN A 337 -12.16 7.85 -16.08
C ASN A 337 -13.27 8.29 -15.13
N VAL A 338 -14.49 8.46 -15.63
CA VAL A 338 -15.65 8.90 -14.86
C VAL A 338 -16.78 7.89 -14.89
N TYR A 339 -17.43 7.71 -13.75
CA TYR A 339 -18.51 6.74 -13.57
C TYR A 339 -19.64 7.35 -12.76
N TYR A 340 -20.87 7.15 -13.23
CA TYR A 340 -22.07 7.43 -12.44
C TYR A 340 -23.08 6.30 -12.70
N LYS A 341 -23.30 5.46 -11.68
CA LYS A 341 -24.24 4.35 -11.69
C LYS A 341 -25.61 4.76 -12.24
N ASP A 342 -26.09 4.01 -13.23
CA ASP A 342 -27.39 4.17 -13.89
C ASP A 342 -27.65 5.57 -14.50
N LYS A 343 -26.58 6.33 -14.81
CA LYS A 343 -26.68 7.68 -15.38
C LYS A 343 -25.79 7.84 -16.60
N GLU A 344 -26.32 8.51 -17.62
CA GLU A 344 -25.51 8.94 -18.76
C GLU A 344 -24.80 10.27 -18.47
N VAL A 345 -23.48 10.28 -18.64
CA VAL A 345 -22.66 11.50 -18.56
C VAL A 345 -22.85 12.30 -19.86
N ASP A 346 -23.08 13.60 -19.70
CA ASP A 346 -23.22 14.57 -20.78
C ASP A 346 -21.91 15.31 -21.04
N SER A 347 -21.22 15.74 -19.98
CA SER A 347 -19.96 16.46 -20.09
C SER A 347 -19.07 16.26 -18.88
N VAL A 348 -17.76 16.34 -19.12
CA VAL A 348 -16.72 16.44 -18.09
C VAL A 348 -15.92 17.69 -18.39
N CYS A 349 -15.87 18.58 -17.40
CA CYS A 349 -15.28 19.90 -17.54
C CYS A 349 -14.42 20.24 -16.34
N TYR A 350 -13.56 21.24 -16.47
CA TYR A 350 -12.69 21.69 -15.37
C TYR A 350 -12.77 23.20 -15.18
N LYS A 351 -12.49 23.66 -13.96
CA LYS A 351 -12.28 25.06 -13.60
C LYS A 351 -11.01 25.17 -12.77
N ILE A 352 -10.20 26.20 -13.03
CA ILE A 352 -9.02 26.53 -12.25
C ILE A 352 -9.39 27.72 -11.36
N ASP A 353 -9.47 27.49 -10.05
CA ASP A 353 -9.95 28.48 -9.08
C ASP A 353 -11.28 29.11 -9.51
N ASN A 354 -11.24 30.39 -9.92
CA ASN A 354 -12.38 31.19 -10.37
C ASN A 354 -12.37 31.45 -11.89
N SER A 355 -11.55 30.72 -12.66
CA SER A 355 -11.41 30.87 -14.11
C SER A 355 -12.65 30.40 -14.87
N PRO A 356 -12.79 30.78 -16.16
CA PRO A 356 -13.74 30.15 -17.07
C PRO A 356 -13.51 28.64 -17.16
N GLN A 357 -14.60 27.92 -17.43
CA GLN A 357 -14.63 26.46 -17.55
C GLN A 357 -14.05 25.99 -18.89
N GLY A 358 -13.14 25.02 -18.85
CA GLY A 358 -12.73 24.21 -20.00
C GLY A 358 -13.45 22.86 -19.99
N CYS A 359 -13.54 22.16 -21.13
CA CYS A 359 -14.16 20.83 -21.19
C CYS A 359 -13.29 19.83 -21.95
N PHE A 360 -13.41 18.57 -21.56
CA PHE A 360 -12.67 17.45 -22.15
C PHE A 360 -13.48 16.81 -23.28
N ASN A 361 -12.77 16.12 -24.17
CA ASN A 361 -13.40 15.17 -25.08
C ASN A 361 -13.86 13.97 -24.27
N LEU A 362 -15.00 13.39 -24.64
CA LEU A 362 -15.61 12.29 -23.91
C LEU A 362 -15.83 11.10 -24.83
N GLU A 363 -15.25 9.97 -24.46
CA GLU A 363 -15.49 8.66 -25.08
C GLU A 363 -16.33 7.82 -24.12
N LYS A 364 -17.48 7.32 -24.59
CA LYS A 364 -18.32 6.39 -23.82
C LYS A 364 -17.78 4.98 -23.98
N ILE A 365 -17.46 4.33 -22.87
CA ILE A 365 -17.12 2.90 -22.85
C ILE A 365 -18.34 2.14 -22.35
N GLU A 366 -18.99 1.46 -23.29
CA GLU A 366 -20.21 0.69 -23.04
C GLU A 366 -19.87 -0.79 -23.01
N THR A 367 -19.90 -1.38 -21.82
CA THR A 367 -19.86 -2.83 -21.63
C THR A 367 -21.28 -3.35 -21.34
N PRO A 368 -21.53 -4.67 -21.37
CA PRO A 368 -22.86 -5.22 -21.17
C PRO A 368 -23.55 -4.78 -19.87
N GLN A 369 -22.82 -4.64 -18.76
CA GLN A 369 -23.39 -4.37 -17.43
C GLN A 369 -22.85 -3.10 -16.74
N ILE A 370 -21.76 -2.51 -17.22
CA ILE A 370 -21.21 -1.29 -16.64
C ILE A 370 -20.81 -0.31 -17.75
N THR A 371 -21.13 0.96 -17.54
CA THR A 371 -20.74 2.04 -18.45
C THR A 371 -19.93 3.07 -17.69
N TRP A 372 -18.76 3.41 -18.23
CA TRP A 372 -17.97 4.55 -17.79
C TRP A 372 -17.59 5.42 -18.99
N TYR A 373 -16.96 6.55 -18.72
CA TYR A 373 -16.52 7.46 -19.77
C TYR A 373 -15.06 7.82 -19.57
N HIS A 374 -14.31 7.80 -20.66
CA HIS A 374 -12.93 8.24 -20.71
C HIS A 374 -12.91 9.69 -21.20
N ALA A 375 -12.42 10.60 -20.36
CA ALA A 375 -12.35 12.02 -20.63
C ALA A 375 -10.90 12.43 -20.89
N THR A 376 -10.63 13.02 -22.05
CA THR A 376 -9.27 13.40 -22.48
C THR A 376 -9.19 14.84 -22.96
N GLY A 377 -8.06 15.50 -22.72
CA GLY A 377 -7.78 16.83 -23.25
C GLY A 377 -6.54 17.42 -22.61
N THR A 378 -6.50 18.75 -22.52
CA THR A 378 -5.39 19.46 -21.87
C THR A 378 -5.89 20.41 -20.80
N ILE A 379 -5.09 20.53 -19.76
CA ILE A 379 -5.21 21.58 -18.75
C ILE A 379 -4.08 22.56 -19.01
N LYS A 380 -4.44 23.84 -19.12
CA LYS A 380 -3.46 24.91 -19.26
C LYS A 380 -3.33 25.66 -17.94
N ALA A 381 -2.15 25.58 -17.34
CA ALA A 381 -1.78 26.40 -16.20
C ALA A 381 -1.82 27.88 -16.62
N LEU A 382 -2.74 28.64 -16.01
CA LEU A 382 -2.91 30.06 -16.27
C LEU A 382 -2.18 30.83 -15.18
N ASN A 383 -1.24 31.70 -15.57
CA ASN A 383 -0.37 32.46 -14.65
C ASN A 383 0.54 31.54 -13.83
N ILE A 384 1.69 31.16 -14.39
CA ILE A 384 2.77 30.50 -13.64
C ILE A 384 3.28 31.49 -12.59
N ASP A 385 2.96 31.25 -11.32
CA ASP A 385 3.17 32.19 -10.21
C ASP A 385 3.73 31.54 -8.94
N ASP A 386 4.16 30.28 -9.06
CA ASP A 386 4.71 29.43 -8.00
C ASP A 386 3.74 29.15 -6.83
N ASN A 387 2.43 29.34 -7.03
CA ASN A 387 1.40 29.03 -6.02
C ASN A 387 0.64 27.74 -6.30
N LEU A 388 -0.09 27.29 -5.28
CA LEU A 388 -1.06 26.20 -5.39
C LEU A 388 -2.39 26.71 -5.95
N HIS A 389 -2.87 26.00 -6.97
CA HIS A 389 -4.15 26.24 -7.62
C HIS A 389 -5.05 25.03 -7.50
N LYS A 390 -6.35 25.29 -7.36
CA LYS A 390 -7.35 24.24 -7.29
C LYS A 390 -7.98 24.02 -8.66
N ILE A 391 -7.94 22.79 -9.14
CA ILE A 391 -8.60 22.37 -10.37
C ILE A 391 -9.81 21.50 -9.99
N SER A 392 -11.01 22.04 -10.19
CA SER A 392 -12.26 21.31 -9.96
C SER A 392 -12.69 20.62 -11.25
N VAL A 393 -12.66 19.29 -11.27
CA VAL A 393 -13.18 18.44 -12.36
C VAL A 393 -14.63 18.13 -12.08
N ILE A 394 -15.53 18.58 -12.95
CA ILE A 394 -16.98 18.58 -12.79
C ILE A 394 -17.58 17.65 -13.85
N VAL A 395 -18.33 16.66 -13.39
CA VAL A 395 -19.09 15.73 -14.23
C VAL A 395 -20.56 16.11 -14.18
N LYS A 396 -21.18 16.24 -15.35
CA LYS A 396 -22.61 16.54 -15.51
C LYS A 396 -23.31 15.42 -16.27
N THR A 397 -24.46 14.98 -15.78
CA THR A 397 -25.30 13.99 -16.45
C THR A 397 -26.27 14.64 -17.45
N LYS A 398 -26.82 13.85 -18.37
CA LYS A 398 -27.89 14.30 -19.28
C LYS A 398 -29.18 14.70 -18.55
N THR A 399 -29.38 14.21 -17.33
CA THR A 399 -30.51 14.59 -16.45
C THR A 399 -30.24 15.90 -15.68
N GLY A 400 -29.04 16.46 -15.79
CA GLY A 400 -28.64 17.71 -15.14
C GLY A 400 -28.08 17.54 -13.73
N GLU A 401 -27.80 16.32 -13.28
CA GLU A 401 -27.12 16.05 -12.01
C GLU A 401 -25.62 16.28 -12.15
N GLU A 402 -24.97 16.77 -11.09
CA GLU A 402 -23.55 17.10 -11.11
C GLU A 402 -22.83 16.52 -9.89
N TYR A 403 -21.57 16.15 -10.09
CA TYR A 403 -20.62 15.83 -9.01
C TYR A 403 -19.21 16.24 -9.45
N GLN A 404 -18.29 16.44 -8.50
CA GLN A 404 -16.95 16.92 -8.81
C GLN A 404 -15.88 16.29 -7.93
N LYS A 405 -14.62 16.39 -8.41
CA LYS A 405 -13.39 16.10 -7.66
C LYS A 405 -12.47 17.30 -7.81
N ASP A 406 -11.92 17.76 -6.70
CA ASP A 406 -10.90 18.82 -6.70
C ASP A 406 -9.52 18.15 -6.67
N ILE A 407 -8.58 18.66 -7.47
CA ILE A 407 -7.15 18.34 -7.42
C ILE A 407 -6.38 19.64 -7.22
N VAL A 408 -5.29 19.61 -6.44
CA VAL A 408 -4.45 20.79 -6.17
C VAL A 408 -3.13 20.63 -6.90
N CYS A 409 -2.74 21.63 -7.68
CA CYS A 409 -1.49 21.62 -8.45
C CYS A 409 -0.67 22.87 -8.15
N LYS A 410 0.65 22.77 -8.16
CA LYS A 410 1.54 23.95 -8.13
C LYS A 410 1.80 24.41 -9.56
N PHE A 411 1.54 25.68 -9.87
CA PHE A 411 1.80 26.23 -11.20
C PHE A 411 3.18 26.88 -11.22
N SER A 412 4.19 26.13 -11.65
CA SER A 412 5.60 26.55 -11.63
C SER A 412 6.36 26.03 -12.84
N ASP A 413 7.31 26.82 -13.34
CA ASP A 413 8.32 26.36 -14.31
C ASP A 413 9.47 25.59 -13.61
N GLU A 414 9.62 25.75 -12.30
CA GLU A 414 10.53 24.98 -11.46
C GLU A 414 9.83 23.72 -10.96
N LYS A 415 10.38 22.54 -11.28
CA LYS A 415 9.78 21.25 -10.91
C LYS A 415 10.13 20.84 -9.49
N ILE A 416 11.21 21.38 -8.94
CA ILE A 416 11.67 21.05 -7.60
C ILE A 416 10.72 21.65 -6.56
N MET A 417 10.21 20.79 -5.68
CA MET A 417 9.38 21.15 -4.55
C MET A 417 10.20 21.05 -3.25
N PRO A 418 10.23 22.10 -2.41
CA PRO A 418 10.85 22.02 -1.10
C PRO A 418 10.20 20.94 -0.23
N ILE A 419 11.00 20.19 0.52
CA ILE A 419 10.50 19.12 1.41
C ILE A 419 9.50 19.66 2.43
N SER A 420 9.74 20.84 2.99
CA SER A 420 8.79 21.52 3.91
C SER A 420 7.39 21.73 3.32
N GLU A 421 7.28 21.98 2.01
CA GLU A 421 5.99 22.12 1.32
C GLU A 421 5.29 20.76 1.19
N ILE A 422 6.04 19.66 1.05
CA ILE A 422 5.50 18.30 0.94
C ILE A 422 5.01 17.81 2.31
N ILE A 423 5.80 17.98 3.36
CA ILE A 423 5.49 17.48 4.71
C ILE A 423 4.50 18.35 5.47
N ASN A 424 4.07 19.50 4.94
CA ASN A 424 2.96 20.26 5.48
C ASN A 424 1.66 19.41 5.45
N ASP A 425 0.87 19.39 6.53
CA ASP A 425 -0.32 18.51 6.65
C ASP A 425 -1.38 18.71 5.55
N GLU A 426 -1.66 19.97 5.21
CA GLU A 426 -2.66 20.30 4.18
C GLU A 426 -2.15 19.90 2.80
N ASN A 427 -0.92 20.28 2.48
CA ASN A 427 -0.28 19.96 1.21
C ASN A 427 -0.10 18.45 1.02
N PHE A 428 0.41 17.76 2.04
CA PHE A 428 0.57 16.31 2.01
C PHE A 428 -0.75 15.59 1.69
N THR A 429 -1.85 16.03 2.31
CA THR A 429 -3.19 15.50 2.02
C THR A 429 -3.61 15.78 0.58
N ASN A 430 -3.35 16.99 0.08
CA ASN A 430 -3.68 17.41 -1.27
C ASN A 430 -2.83 16.73 -2.37
N PHE A 431 -1.60 16.33 -2.03
CA PHE A 431 -0.64 15.71 -2.96
C PHE A 431 -0.62 14.19 -2.87
N TYR A 432 -1.29 13.61 -1.88
CA TYR A 432 -1.31 12.17 -1.63
C TYR A 432 -1.64 11.37 -2.90
N GLY A 433 -0.77 10.41 -3.22
CA GLY A 433 -0.87 9.56 -4.41
C GLY A 433 -0.25 10.14 -5.69
N ARG A 434 0.10 11.43 -5.69
CA ARG A 434 0.71 12.13 -6.82
C ARG A 434 2.21 12.32 -6.63
N PHE A 435 2.88 12.72 -7.70
CA PHE A 435 4.33 12.81 -7.74
C PHE A 435 4.84 14.23 -7.51
N VAL A 436 5.93 14.33 -6.76
CA VAL A 436 6.70 15.54 -6.52
C VAL A 436 8.16 15.27 -6.82
N THR A 437 8.91 16.27 -7.27
CA THR A 437 10.36 16.14 -7.45
C THR A 437 11.08 16.94 -6.38
N VAL A 438 12.07 16.34 -5.72
CA VAL A 438 12.93 16.99 -4.73
C VAL A 438 14.38 17.04 -5.24
N ASP A 439 15.12 18.04 -4.82
CA ASP A 439 16.58 18.12 -4.98
C ASP A 439 17.18 18.16 -3.58
N ALA A 440 17.79 17.05 -3.17
CA ALA A 440 18.10 16.78 -1.78
C ALA A 440 19.37 15.93 -1.63
N VAL A 441 19.90 15.87 -0.41
CA VAL A 441 21.02 15.02 -0.04
C VAL A 441 20.49 13.78 0.70
N VAL A 442 21.00 12.61 0.36
CA VAL A 442 20.75 11.37 1.10
C VAL A 442 21.49 11.43 2.44
N THR A 443 20.78 11.46 3.55
CA THR A 443 21.37 11.53 4.89
C THR A 443 21.34 10.19 5.62
N ALA A 444 20.46 9.27 5.20
CA ALA A 444 20.39 7.91 5.71
C ALA A 444 20.15 6.91 4.58
N VAL A 445 20.79 5.74 4.67
CA VAL A 445 20.56 4.59 3.78
C VAL A 445 20.39 3.36 4.65
N MET A 446 19.21 2.75 4.60
CA MET A 446 18.85 1.56 5.37
C MET A 446 18.33 0.45 4.45
N TYR A 447 18.27 -0.78 4.97
CA TYR A 447 17.78 -1.97 4.27
C TYR A 447 18.37 -2.14 2.88
N SER A 448 19.70 -2.00 2.75
CA SER A 448 20.41 -2.13 1.47
C SER A 448 19.93 -1.13 0.40
N GLY A 449 19.54 0.09 0.81
CA GLY A 449 19.12 1.16 -0.09
C GLY A 449 17.62 1.30 -0.30
N ASN A 450 16.82 0.39 0.25
CA ASN A 450 15.36 0.41 0.07
C ASN A 450 14.64 1.45 0.94
N LEU A 451 15.30 1.96 1.99
CA LEU A 451 14.77 3.05 2.79
C LEU A 451 15.83 4.14 2.91
N LEU A 452 15.49 5.32 2.41
CA LEU A 452 16.37 6.49 2.44
C LEU A 452 15.78 7.56 3.34
N THR A 453 16.63 8.44 3.84
CA THR A 453 16.19 9.78 4.29
C THR A 453 16.81 10.80 3.36
N LEU A 454 15.97 11.62 2.75
CA LEU A 454 16.39 12.77 1.95
C LEU A 454 16.22 14.04 2.75
N GLN A 455 17.15 14.97 2.57
CA GLN A 455 17.13 16.26 3.25
C GLN A 455 17.52 17.40 2.30
N ASP A 456 16.75 18.48 2.37
CA ASP A 456 17.08 19.78 1.75
C ASP A 456 17.20 20.86 2.83
N ASP A 457 17.41 22.12 2.42
CA ASP A 457 17.52 23.26 3.35
C ASP A 457 16.23 23.55 4.14
N THR A 458 15.12 22.88 3.82
CA THR A 458 13.78 23.15 4.37
C THR A 458 13.22 22.00 5.22
N GLY A 459 13.71 20.78 5.06
CA GLY A 459 13.23 19.63 5.82
C GLY A 459 13.84 18.30 5.41
N SER A 460 13.41 17.24 6.09
CA SER A 460 13.72 15.85 5.75
C SER A 460 12.47 15.02 5.47
N ILE A 461 12.57 14.05 4.57
CA ILE A 461 11.50 13.09 4.27
C ILE A 461 12.11 11.72 4.04
N VAL A 462 11.44 10.68 4.54
CA VAL A 462 11.84 9.29 4.26
C VAL A 462 11.37 8.89 2.86
N VAL A 463 12.15 8.05 2.19
CA VAL A 463 11.82 7.55 0.85
C VAL A 463 11.87 6.04 0.86
N TRP A 464 10.74 5.41 0.53
CA TRP A 464 10.67 3.98 0.24
C TRP A 464 11.05 3.73 -1.21
N ALA A 465 12.14 2.99 -1.44
CA ALA A 465 12.64 2.60 -2.75
C ALA A 465 12.53 1.09 -3.03
N GLY A 466 11.97 0.31 -2.09
CA GLY A 466 11.96 -1.16 -2.17
C GLY A 466 11.09 -1.78 -3.26
N ASP A 467 10.19 -1.02 -3.89
CA ASP A 467 9.25 -1.54 -4.89
C ASP A 467 9.78 -1.44 -6.33
N CYS A 468 11.04 -1.02 -6.49
CA CYS A 468 11.69 -0.92 -7.78
C CYS A 468 13.18 -1.23 -7.67
N HIS A 469 13.78 -1.60 -8.81
CA HIS A 469 15.23 -1.58 -8.91
C HIS A 469 15.69 -0.12 -8.81
N HIS A 470 16.77 0.11 -8.07
CA HIS A 470 17.32 1.44 -7.85
C HIS A 470 18.86 1.39 -7.85
N PRO A 471 19.56 2.51 -8.11
CA PRO A 471 21.01 2.57 -7.96
C PRO A 471 21.44 2.36 -6.49
N GLU A 472 22.70 2.00 -6.28
CA GLU A 472 23.26 1.95 -4.93
C GLU A 472 23.38 3.38 -4.38
N PHE A 473 22.60 3.70 -3.34
CA PHE A 473 22.63 4.99 -2.67
C PHE A 473 23.71 5.02 -1.57
N GLN A 474 24.38 6.16 -1.43
CA GLN A 474 25.33 6.42 -0.36
C GLN A 474 24.90 7.65 0.44
N VAL A 475 25.16 7.63 1.75
CA VAL A 475 25.03 8.82 2.60
C VAL A 475 25.94 9.91 2.02
N GLY A 476 25.39 11.10 1.77
CA GLY A 476 26.06 12.21 1.10
C GLY A 476 25.68 12.38 -0.37
N ASP A 477 25.04 11.40 -1.01
CA ASP A 477 24.64 11.54 -2.41
C ASP A 477 23.64 12.67 -2.62
N LYS A 478 23.90 13.51 -3.62
CA LYS A 478 22.96 14.54 -4.09
C LYS A 478 22.07 13.93 -5.14
N VAL A 479 20.77 13.96 -4.89
CA VAL A 479 19.76 13.34 -5.73
C VAL A 479 18.71 14.33 -6.18
N LYS A 480 18.33 14.21 -7.45
CA LYS A 480 17.02 14.67 -7.91
C LYS A 480 16.11 13.46 -7.95
N LEU A 481 15.11 13.43 -7.09
CA LEU A 481 14.23 12.28 -6.94
C LEU A 481 12.78 12.71 -7.17
N ARG A 482 12.11 12.05 -8.11
CA ARG A 482 10.68 12.13 -8.35
C ARG A 482 9.99 11.01 -7.58
N GLY A 483 9.27 11.36 -6.52
CA GLY A 483 8.65 10.39 -5.62
C GLY A 483 7.14 10.58 -5.55
N GLN A 484 6.42 9.46 -5.42
CA GLN A 484 4.99 9.49 -5.11
C GLN A 484 4.79 9.83 -3.63
N VAL A 485 3.97 10.84 -3.33
CA VAL A 485 3.62 11.20 -1.96
C VAL A 485 2.71 10.13 -1.36
N THR A 486 3.16 9.45 -0.31
CA THR A 486 2.40 8.39 0.38
C THR A 486 2.75 8.39 1.87
N GLN A 487 2.14 7.51 2.65
CA GLN A 487 2.53 7.26 4.02
C GLN A 487 2.70 5.77 4.29
N PHE A 488 3.47 5.46 5.33
CA PHE A 488 3.48 4.15 5.94
C PHE A 488 3.24 4.28 7.44
N LYS A 489 2.16 3.66 7.95
CA LYS A 489 1.78 3.69 9.39
C LYS A 489 1.74 5.10 10.00
N GLY A 490 1.33 6.09 9.20
CA GLY A 490 1.24 7.50 9.60
C GLY A 490 2.54 8.31 9.45
N THR A 491 3.64 7.69 9.03
CA THR A 491 4.86 8.40 8.63
C THR A 491 4.72 8.88 7.20
N LYS A 492 4.88 10.19 6.98
CA LYS A 492 4.89 10.79 5.64
C LYS A 492 6.15 10.40 4.91
N GLU A 493 6.01 9.91 3.68
CA GLU A 493 7.13 9.44 2.88
C GLU A 493 6.94 9.78 1.40
N LEU A 494 8.02 9.66 0.64
CA LEU A 494 7.95 9.49 -0.80
C LEU A 494 8.16 8.01 -1.14
N LYS A 495 7.53 7.54 -2.20
CA LYS A 495 7.79 6.23 -2.79
C LYS A 495 8.49 6.40 -4.13
N LEU A 496 9.68 5.85 -4.28
CA LEU A 496 10.37 5.73 -5.57
C LEU A 496 9.74 4.58 -6.35
N VAL A 497 9.25 4.88 -7.54
CA VAL A 497 8.46 3.94 -8.35
C VAL A 497 9.29 3.33 -9.49
N SER A 498 10.28 4.06 -9.97
CA SER A 498 11.16 3.64 -11.07
C SER A 498 12.57 4.12 -10.81
N SER A 499 13.59 3.37 -11.25
CA SER A 499 14.97 3.85 -11.29
C SER A 499 15.13 5.10 -12.15
N ASP A 500 14.26 5.29 -13.16
CA ASP A 500 14.30 6.45 -14.04
C ASP A 500 13.84 7.74 -13.34
N ASP A 501 13.18 7.62 -12.18
CA ASP A 501 12.71 8.75 -11.38
C ASP A 501 13.79 9.30 -10.43
N VAL A 502 15.04 8.80 -10.49
CA VAL A 502 16.13 9.28 -9.64
C VAL A 502 17.44 9.52 -10.41
N GLU A 503 18.06 10.67 -10.17
CA GLU A 503 19.39 11.03 -10.69
C GLU A 503 20.33 11.34 -9.51
N ILE A 504 21.38 10.54 -9.33
CA ILE A 504 22.51 10.87 -8.44
C ILE A 504 23.50 11.72 -9.25
N TYR A 505 23.62 13.01 -8.91
CA TYR A 505 24.39 13.97 -9.72
C TYR A 505 25.64 14.52 -9.00
N GLY A 506 25.82 14.18 -7.73
CA GLY A 506 26.97 14.62 -6.93
C GLY A 506 27.01 13.93 -5.58
N HIS A 507 28.01 14.29 -4.78
CA HIS A 507 28.19 13.78 -3.43
C HIS A 507 28.71 14.89 -2.52
N GLU A 508 28.25 14.90 -1.28
CA GLU A 508 28.60 15.86 -0.24
C GLU A 508 29.12 15.12 0.98
N ASP A 509 30.28 15.57 1.48
CA ASP A 509 30.86 15.02 2.70
C ASP A 509 30.12 15.61 3.92
N LEU A 510 29.13 14.85 4.40
CA LEU A 510 28.30 15.24 5.54
C LEU A 510 29.08 15.23 6.86
N GLU A 511 30.23 14.54 6.99
CA GLU A 511 31.02 14.56 8.22
C GLU A 511 31.51 15.97 8.58
N ASN A 512 31.73 16.81 7.56
CA ASN A 512 32.14 18.21 7.75
C ASN A 512 30.99 19.18 8.06
N GLN A 513 29.74 18.68 8.10
CA GLN A 513 28.53 19.49 8.35
C GLN A 513 27.83 19.19 9.67
N VAL A 514 28.34 18.23 10.43
CA VAL A 514 27.83 17.88 11.75
C VAL A 514 28.01 19.06 12.70
N VAL A 515 26.90 19.55 13.25
CA VAL A 515 26.93 20.57 14.31
C VAL A 515 27.19 19.88 15.64
N GLU A 516 28.43 19.94 16.11
CA GLU A 516 28.76 19.48 17.46
C GLU A 516 28.16 20.45 18.49
N LEU A 517 27.21 19.95 19.28
CA LEU A 517 26.56 20.74 20.31
C LEU A 517 27.53 20.97 21.47
N GLU A 518 27.60 22.20 21.96
CA GLU A 518 28.37 22.54 23.16
C GLU A 518 27.84 21.80 24.40
N ASN A 519 26.54 21.54 24.41
CA ASN A 519 25.78 20.77 25.40
C ASN A 519 24.37 20.48 24.84
N ILE A 520 23.66 19.54 25.46
CA ILE A 520 22.31 19.12 25.07
C ILE A 520 21.32 20.29 25.09
N LYS A 521 21.45 21.22 26.05
CA LYS A 521 20.54 22.39 26.14
C LYS A 521 20.55 23.26 24.89
N GLN A 522 21.67 23.32 24.15
CA GLN A 522 21.77 24.04 22.88
C GLN A 522 20.73 23.57 21.85
N ALA A 523 20.40 22.26 21.82
CA ALA A 523 19.40 21.69 20.92
C ALA A 523 18.02 22.34 21.11
N TYR A 524 17.69 22.75 22.33
CA TYR A 524 16.43 23.42 22.66
C TYR A 524 16.52 24.93 22.44
N GLU A 525 17.60 25.59 22.87
CA GLU A 525 17.75 27.05 22.76
C GLU A 525 17.90 27.55 21.32
N GLN A 526 18.44 26.70 20.44
CA GLN A 526 18.71 27.01 19.05
C GLN A 526 17.91 26.12 18.09
N TYR A 527 16.84 25.48 18.58
CA TYR A 527 16.05 24.51 17.83
C TYR A 527 15.69 25.01 16.43
N ASP A 528 15.04 26.17 16.31
CA ASP A 528 14.61 26.73 15.01
C ASP A 528 15.75 26.89 13.98
N SER A 529 17.00 26.99 14.43
CA SER A 529 18.18 27.13 13.56
C SER A 529 18.94 25.81 13.34
N LEU A 530 18.68 24.81 14.18
CA LEU A 530 19.31 23.49 14.17
C LEU A 530 18.35 22.39 13.71
N GLU A 531 17.05 22.68 13.61
CA GLU A 531 16.03 21.77 13.12
C GLU A 531 16.44 21.25 11.73
N ASN A 532 16.28 19.94 11.54
CA ASN A 532 16.72 19.16 10.39
C ASN A 532 18.24 19.04 10.23
N LYS A 533 19.09 19.78 10.95
CA LYS A 533 20.55 19.59 10.84
C LYS A 533 21.01 18.31 11.54
N ILE A 534 22.10 17.74 11.05
CA ILE A 534 22.82 16.68 11.74
C ILE A 534 23.56 17.30 12.92
N VAL A 535 23.17 16.91 14.14
CA VAL A 535 23.81 17.33 15.38
C VAL A 535 24.56 16.17 15.99
N LYS A 536 25.57 16.48 16.79
CA LYS A 536 26.31 15.49 17.58
C LYS A 536 26.44 15.94 19.02
N THR A 537 26.18 15.03 19.94
CA THR A 537 26.31 15.28 21.38
C THR A 537 26.62 13.99 22.14
N SER A 538 26.96 14.13 23.42
CA SER A 538 27.19 13.00 24.32
C SER A 538 26.39 13.19 25.61
N GLY A 539 25.96 12.08 26.20
CA GLY A 539 25.23 12.12 27.47
C GLY A 539 25.18 10.76 28.15
N VAL A 540 24.81 10.77 29.43
CA VAL A 540 24.56 9.56 30.21
C VAL A 540 23.13 9.10 29.96
N ILE A 541 22.93 7.83 29.64
CA ILE A 541 21.58 7.25 29.52
C ILE A 541 20.89 7.32 30.88
N THR A 542 19.71 7.97 30.93
CA THR A 542 18.88 8.10 32.14
C THR A 542 17.67 7.17 32.11
N ALA A 543 17.15 6.85 30.92
CA ALA A 543 16.01 5.95 30.72
C ALA A 543 16.04 5.27 29.34
N VAL A 544 15.49 4.05 29.26
CA VAL A 544 15.36 3.25 28.03
C VAL A 544 13.95 2.67 27.97
N PHE A 545 13.22 2.93 26.89
CA PHE A 545 11.84 2.48 26.66
C PHE A 545 11.68 1.88 25.26
N GLY A 546 12.45 0.84 24.96
CA GLY A 546 12.61 0.32 23.60
C GLY A 546 13.42 1.31 22.75
N ASN A 547 12.87 1.73 21.60
CA ASN A 547 13.56 2.65 20.68
C ASN A 547 13.56 4.11 21.16
N LEU A 548 12.86 4.43 22.26
CA LEU A 548 12.93 5.74 22.89
C LEU A 548 13.91 5.69 24.06
N VAL A 549 15.03 6.38 23.92
CA VAL A 549 16.10 6.47 24.93
C VAL A 549 16.24 7.92 25.38
N PHE A 550 16.60 8.15 26.63
CA PHE A 550 16.90 9.49 27.12
C PHE A 550 18.35 9.55 27.57
N ILE A 551 19.07 10.57 27.09
CA ILE A 551 20.42 10.89 27.53
C ILE A 551 20.43 12.26 28.20
N GLN A 552 21.37 12.46 29.10
CA GLN A 552 21.49 13.71 29.84
C GLN A 552 22.96 14.06 30.10
N ASP A 553 23.27 15.35 29.96
CA ASP A 553 24.51 15.96 30.40
C ASP A 553 24.27 16.81 31.66
N ASP A 554 25.22 17.65 32.05
CA ASP A 554 25.10 18.53 33.21
C ASP A 554 24.16 19.72 33.00
N THR A 555 23.65 19.92 31.79
CA THR A 555 22.77 21.03 31.42
C THR A 555 21.30 20.62 31.30
N GLN A 556 20.99 19.56 30.53
CA GLN A 556 19.64 19.09 30.24
C GLN A 556 19.67 17.65 29.68
N GLY A 557 18.52 16.98 29.68
CA GLY A 557 18.35 15.74 28.90
C GLY A 557 17.68 15.96 27.54
N ILE A 558 17.78 14.97 26.67
CA ILE A 558 17.14 14.92 25.34
C ILE A 558 16.72 13.49 25.02
N ALA A 559 15.65 13.36 24.22
CA ALA A 559 15.21 12.09 23.69
C ALA A 559 16.06 11.68 22.48
N LEU A 560 16.36 10.39 22.39
CA LEU A 560 16.86 9.72 21.20
C LEU A 560 15.77 8.79 20.71
N TRP A 561 15.37 8.94 19.45
CA TRP A 561 14.53 7.97 18.79
C TRP A 561 15.39 7.11 17.87
N LEU A 562 15.67 5.88 18.28
CA LEU A 562 16.60 4.99 17.59
C LEU A 562 16.10 4.56 16.20
N GLY A 563 14.81 4.77 15.89
CA GLY A 563 14.24 4.34 14.62
C GLY A 563 14.45 2.84 14.38
N GLU A 564 15.12 2.52 13.28
CA GLU A 564 15.39 1.16 12.82
C GLU A 564 16.90 0.81 12.87
N ILE A 565 17.74 1.62 13.52
CA ILE A 565 19.16 1.28 13.66
C ILE A 565 19.32 0.02 14.53
N THR A 566 20.34 -0.78 14.25
CA THR A 566 20.72 -1.90 15.11
C THR A 566 21.52 -1.36 16.29
N ALA A 567 20.81 -0.82 17.28
CA ALA A 567 21.44 -0.28 18.47
C ALA A 567 22.06 -1.41 19.32
N PRO A 568 23.21 -1.18 19.98
CA PRO A 568 23.73 -2.09 20.99
C PRO A 568 22.77 -2.18 22.18
N GLU A 569 22.99 -3.13 23.10
CA GLU A 569 22.19 -3.20 24.34
C GLU A 569 22.42 -1.93 25.18
N LEU A 570 21.35 -1.15 25.37
CA LEU A 570 21.37 0.12 26.08
C LEU A 570 20.75 0.00 27.47
N TYR A 571 21.40 0.60 28.48
CA TYR A 571 20.88 0.68 29.84
C TYR A 571 21.34 1.95 30.57
N PRO A 572 20.60 2.41 31.60
CA PRO A 572 20.97 3.60 32.35
C PRO A 572 22.38 3.54 32.95
N GLY A 573 23.13 4.63 32.81
CA GLY A 573 24.52 4.75 33.28
C GLY A 573 25.57 4.62 32.19
N GLN A 574 25.24 4.11 31.01
CA GLN A 574 26.16 4.18 29.86
C GLN A 574 26.30 5.62 29.39
N VAL A 575 27.52 6.00 29.00
CA VAL A 575 27.80 7.26 28.29
C VAL A 575 27.79 6.97 26.81
N VAL A 576 26.90 7.61 26.07
CA VAL A 576 26.83 7.47 24.61
C VAL A 576 27.20 8.77 23.94
N THR A 577 27.81 8.66 22.76
CA THR A 577 27.87 9.73 21.78
C THR A 577 26.90 9.39 20.68
N VAL A 578 26.03 10.34 20.36
CA VAL A 578 25.03 10.22 19.30
C VAL A 578 25.25 11.31 18.27
N GLN A 579 25.14 10.93 17.01
CA GLN A 579 25.02 11.80 15.86
C GLN A 579 23.65 11.54 15.22
N GLY A 580 22.98 12.55 14.66
CA GLY A 580 21.69 12.32 14.02
C GLY A 580 20.94 13.60 13.69
N GLY A 581 19.84 13.47 12.97
CA GLY A 581 18.98 14.61 12.65
C GLY A 581 18.28 15.13 13.91
N LEU A 582 18.36 16.44 14.15
CA LEU A 582 17.56 17.09 15.20
C LEU A 582 16.15 17.36 14.67
N SER A 583 15.14 16.75 15.29
CA SER A 583 13.74 16.84 14.87
C SER A 583 12.81 17.01 16.06
N GLN A 584 11.50 17.08 15.79
CA GLN A 584 10.48 17.10 16.83
C GLN A 584 9.32 16.15 16.50
N TYR A 585 9.08 15.17 17.37
CA TYR A 585 7.94 14.25 17.26
C TYR A 585 6.84 14.60 18.25
N LYS A 586 5.68 15.04 17.73
CA LYS A 586 4.49 15.39 18.53
C LYS A 586 4.78 16.34 19.70
N GLY A 587 5.75 17.23 19.49
CA GLY A 587 6.20 18.22 20.46
C GLY A 587 7.49 17.86 21.23
N MET A 588 7.95 16.61 21.19
CA MET A 588 9.23 16.21 21.81
C MET A 588 10.41 16.49 20.86
N VAL A 589 11.36 17.33 21.27
CA VAL A 589 12.64 17.47 20.56
C VAL A 589 13.46 16.20 20.76
N GLU A 590 13.95 15.64 19.66
CA GLU A 590 14.70 14.38 19.65
C GLU A 590 15.86 14.40 18.65
N ILE A 591 16.86 13.55 18.89
CA ILE A 591 17.91 13.23 17.92
C ILE A 591 17.63 11.83 17.36
N VAL A 592 17.56 11.74 16.04
CA VAL A 592 17.34 10.48 15.31
C VAL A 592 18.64 10.06 14.65
N PRO A 593 19.39 9.06 15.19
CA PRO A 593 20.55 8.50 14.50
C PRO A 593 20.11 7.86 13.16
N LEU A 594 20.97 7.98 12.15
CA LEU A 594 20.64 7.63 10.76
C LEU A 594 21.23 6.29 10.33
N ASN A 595 22.26 5.82 11.04
CA ASN A 595 22.89 4.51 10.84
C ASN A 595 23.47 3.97 12.16
N ASP A 596 23.91 2.72 12.16
CA ASP A 596 24.46 2.05 13.36
C ASP A 596 25.70 2.74 13.92
N GLU A 597 26.50 3.42 13.08
CA GLU A 597 27.73 4.10 13.52
C GLU A 597 27.48 5.45 14.21
N ASP A 598 26.26 5.97 14.08
CA ASP A 598 25.85 7.24 14.68
C ASP A 598 25.62 7.14 16.19
N LEU A 599 25.42 5.94 16.75
CA LEU A 599 25.29 5.74 18.20
C LEU A 599 26.42 4.87 18.74
N LYS A 600 27.31 5.49 19.54
CA LYS A 600 28.48 4.81 20.10
C LYS A 600 28.46 4.86 21.63
N ILE A 601 28.57 3.69 22.26
CA ILE A 601 28.86 3.61 23.70
C ILE A 601 30.32 4.01 23.90
N THR A 602 30.55 5.08 24.65
CA THR A 602 31.87 5.68 24.87
C THR A 602 32.40 5.52 26.29
N GLY A 603 31.56 5.04 27.22
CA GLY A 603 31.96 4.73 28.59
C GLY A 603 30.78 4.42 29.50
N GLU A 604 31.04 4.48 30.80
CA GLU A 604 30.05 4.36 31.86
C GLU A 604 30.23 5.51 32.87
N ALA A 605 29.11 5.95 33.43
CA ALA A 605 29.01 6.96 34.46
C ALA A 605 27.86 6.61 35.41
N THR A 606 27.83 7.26 36.59
CA THR A 606 26.64 7.19 37.44
C THR A 606 25.49 7.91 36.75
N VAL A 607 24.30 7.31 36.77
CA VAL A 607 23.07 8.00 36.36
C VAL A 607 22.95 9.30 37.16
N PRO A 608 22.74 10.47 36.51
CA PRO A 608 22.54 11.73 37.20
C PRO A 608 21.46 11.64 38.28
N GLU A 609 21.70 12.28 39.43
CA GLU A 609 20.67 12.39 40.47
C GLU A 609 19.46 13.15 39.92
N PRO A 610 18.22 12.72 40.23
CA PRO A 610 17.03 13.36 39.70
C PRO A 610 16.90 14.80 40.22
N LYS A 611 16.68 15.74 39.31
CA LYS A 611 16.48 17.14 39.66
C LYS A 611 15.11 17.32 40.35
N VAL A 612 15.12 17.78 41.61
CA VAL A 612 13.87 18.04 42.34
C VAL A 612 13.24 19.32 41.79
N ILE A 613 12.00 19.22 41.30
CA ILE A 613 11.25 20.33 40.70
C ILE A 613 9.78 20.33 41.15
N SER A 614 9.09 21.44 40.92
CA SER A 614 7.62 21.55 40.98
C SER A 614 6.96 21.29 39.61
N LEU A 615 5.65 21.06 39.57
CA LEU A 615 4.94 20.89 38.30
C LEU A 615 4.96 22.15 37.43
N ALA A 616 5.11 23.34 38.01
CA ALA A 616 5.23 24.60 37.27
C ALA A 616 6.54 24.72 36.47
N GLU A 617 7.54 23.87 36.76
CA GLU A 617 8.86 23.89 36.11
C GLU A 617 8.98 22.82 35.01
N ILE A 618 7.94 22.05 34.72
CA ILE A 618 7.98 20.92 33.77
C ILE A 618 8.50 21.34 32.39
N ASP A 619 8.01 22.46 31.86
CA ASP A 619 8.36 22.92 30.51
C ASP A 619 9.83 23.35 30.36
N GLN A 620 10.56 23.50 31.47
CA GLN A 620 11.98 23.86 31.49
C GLN A 620 12.90 22.64 31.62
N ASN A 621 12.34 21.43 31.69
CA ASN A 621 13.06 20.22 32.04
C ASN A 621 12.78 19.05 31.08
N TYR A 622 12.31 19.30 29.85
CA TYR A 622 12.15 18.23 28.85
C TYR A 622 13.42 17.40 28.70
N GLY A 623 13.24 16.08 28.56
CA GLY A 623 14.30 15.08 28.48
C GLY A 623 15.05 14.82 29.79
N THR A 624 14.90 15.66 30.81
CA THR A 624 15.68 15.60 32.06
C THR A 624 15.06 14.62 33.04
N LEU A 625 15.89 13.88 33.78
CA LEU A 625 15.46 13.04 34.90
C LEU A 625 15.12 13.93 36.11
N VAL A 626 13.86 13.91 36.52
CA VAL A 626 13.33 14.78 37.58
C VAL A 626 12.71 13.97 38.71
N LYS A 627 12.56 14.61 39.87
CA LYS A 627 11.74 14.15 40.99
C LYS A 627 10.73 15.22 41.35
N VAL A 628 9.46 14.84 41.42
CA VAL A 628 8.38 15.71 41.87
C VAL A 628 7.72 15.09 43.10
N GLU A 629 7.60 15.87 44.16
CA GLU A 629 7.16 15.39 45.47
C GLU A 629 5.77 15.92 45.84
N ASN A 630 5.06 15.20 46.71
CA ASN A 630 3.77 15.59 47.29
C ASN A 630 2.66 15.84 46.26
N LEU A 631 2.53 14.94 45.29
CA LEU A 631 1.49 14.98 44.27
C LEU A 631 0.28 14.15 44.64
N GLN A 632 -0.93 14.68 44.46
CA GLN A 632 -2.16 13.92 44.66
C GLN A 632 -2.66 13.30 43.35
N ILE A 633 -2.99 12.01 43.38
CA ILE A 633 -3.58 11.31 42.23
C ILE A 633 -5.05 11.73 42.05
N THR A 634 -5.41 12.17 40.85
CA THR A 634 -6.77 12.59 40.48
C THR A 634 -7.46 11.63 39.52
N SER A 635 -6.67 10.84 38.76
CA SER A 635 -7.18 9.81 37.84
C SER A 635 -6.21 8.65 37.73
N VAL A 636 -6.74 7.44 37.52
CA VAL A 636 -5.97 6.20 37.35
C VAL A 636 -6.57 5.38 36.21
N SER A 637 -5.71 4.80 35.37
CA SER A 637 -6.05 3.88 34.29
C SER A 637 -5.01 2.76 34.20
N SER A 638 -5.18 1.81 33.28
CA SER A 638 -4.27 0.66 33.12
C SER A 638 -2.87 1.01 32.64
N SER A 639 -2.62 2.23 32.15
CA SER A 639 -1.33 2.63 31.58
C SER A 639 -0.81 3.99 32.06
N LYS A 640 -1.62 4.76 32.80
CA LYS A 640 -1.25 6.11 33.26
C LYS A 640 -2.07 6.57 34.47
N ILE A 641 -1.52 7.56 35.16
CA ILE A 641 -2.20 8.33 36.22
C ILE A 641 -2.15 9.83 35.89
N VAL A 642 -3.11 10.58 36.41
CA VAL A 642 -3.09 12.05 36.38
C VAL A 642 -2.92 12.56 37.80
N VAL A 643 -2.02 13.51 38.00
CA VAL A 643 -1.59 13.99 39.32
C VAL A 643 -1.58 15.51 39.39
N THR A 644 -1.78 16.06 40.59
CA THR A 644 -1.81 17.51 40.83
C THR A 644 -1.04 17.91 42.08
N ASP A 645 -0.44 19.11 42.06
CA ASP A 645 0.11 19.79 43.24
C ASP A 645 -0.90 20.79 43.86
N GLY A 646 -2.12 20.88 43.31
CA GLY A 646 -3.17 21.81 43.68
C GLY A 646 -3.38 22.94 42.68
N ASP A 647 -2.31 23.38 42.01
CA ASP A 647 -2.34 24.50 41.04
C ASP A 647 -2.15 24.01 39.60
N ASN A 648 -1.38 22.93 39.41
CA ASN A 648 -1.02 22.34 38.13
C ASN A 648 -1.42 20.87 38.09
N SER A 649 -1.52 20.30 36.88
CA SER A 649 -1.82 18.89 36.67
C SER A 649 -1.01 18.32 35.53
N ILE A 650 -0.53 17.09 35.67
CA ILE A 650 0.25 16.39 34.66
C ILE A 650 -0.12 14.91 34.58
N THR A 651 0.14 14.31 33.42
CA THR A 651 0.06 12.85 33.22
C THR A 651 1.39 12.19 33.56
N ILE A 652 1.36 11.15 34.40
CA ILE A 652 2.45 10.19 34.56
C ILE A 652 2.10 8.97 33.71
N TYR A 653 2.91 8.67 32.69
CA TYR A 653 2.61 7.62 31.73
C TYR A 653 3.46 6.36 31.99
N CYS A 654 2.90 5.43 32.76
CA CYS A 654 3.54 4.19 33.20
C CYS A 654 3.68 3.15 32.08
N GLY A 655 2.85 3.24 31.03
CA GLY A 655 2.86 2.33 29.89
C GLY A 655 4.21 2.26 29.19
N LYS A 656 5.02 3.33 29.22
CA LYS A 656 6.40 3.33 28.67
C LYS A 656 7.32 2.33 29.38
N ALA A 657 7.15 2.15 30.70
CA ALA A 657 7.88 1.17 31.50
C ALA A 657 7.17 -0.19 31.60
N GLY A 658 6.05 -0.37 30.89
CA GLY A 658 5.36 -1.66 30.78
C GLY A 658 4.63 -2.13 32.05
N PHE A 659 4.22 -1.23 32.95
CA PHE A 659 3.47 -1.62 34.17
C PHE A 659 2.11 -0.91 34.31
N ASP A 660 1.16 -1.61 34.96
CA ASP A 660 -0.20 -1.14 35.23
C ASP A 660 -0.29 -0.47 36.63
N PRO A 661 -0.46 0.86 36.71
CA PRO A 661 -0.53 1.57 37.99
C PRO A 661 -1.86 1.35 38.74
N SER A 662 -2.92 0.90 38.06
CA SER A 662 -4.26 0.71 38.68
C SER A 662 -4.31 -0.42 39.70
N SER A 663 -3.36 -1.35 39.61
CA SER A 663 -3.19 -2.42 40.59
C SER A 663 -2.48 -1.95 41.88
N LEU A 664 -1.86 -0.77 41.87
CA LEU A 664 -0.95 -0.29 42.92
C LEU A 664 -1.40 1.02 43.58
N LEU A 665 -2.10 1.87 42.84
CA LEU A 665 -2.39 3.25 43.21
C LEU A 665 -3.89 3.54 43.07
N ASN A 666 -4.40 4.42 43.94
CA ASN A 666 -5.80 4.84 43.94
C ASN A 666 -5.91 6.36 43.81
N VAL A 667 -7.04 6.82 43.29
CA VAL A 667 -7.41 8.24 43.31
C VAL A 667 -7.40 8.74 44.77
N GLY A 668 -6.75 9.89 44.99
CA GLY A 668 -6.56 10.50 46.30
C GLY A 668 -5.25 10.15 47.01
N ASP A 669 -4.51 9.14 46.55
CA ASP A 669 -3.19 8.83 47.08
C ASP A 669 -2.22 10.00 46.85
N ASN A 670 -1.35 10.27 47.83
CA ASN A 670 -0.24 11.20 47.67
C ASN A 670 1.02 10.42 47.31
N ILE A 671 1.76 10.90 46.32
CA ILE A 671 2.96 10.24 45.81
C ILE A 671 4.11 11.23 45.62
N SER A 672 5.33 10.70 45.56
CA SER A 672 6.44 11.30 44.85
C SER A 672 6.76 10.45 43.63
N VAL A 673 7.17 11.07 42.54
CA VAL A 673 7.52 10.39 41.30
C VAL A 673 8.90 10.82 40.82
N THR A 674 9.70 9.87 40.40
CA THR A 674 10.94 10.07 39.66
C THR A 674 10.72 9.64 38.22
N GLY A 675 11.22 10.39 37.25
CA GLY A 675 11.09 10.00 35.84
C GLY A 675 11.65 11.06 34.91
N VAL A 676 11.79 10.70 33.64
CA VAL A 676 12.20 11.67 32.61
C VAL A 676 11.00 12.47 32.13
N VAL A 677 11.19 13.77 31.87
CA VAL A 677 10.10 14.62 31.37
C VAL A 677 9.90 14.37 29.87
N GLY A 678 8.73 13.82 29.56
CA GLY A 678 8.23 13.51 28.23
C GLY A 678 7.35 14.60 27.63
N TYR A 679 7.06 14.49 26.34
CA TYR A 679 6.08 15.33 25.63
C TYR A 679 5.41 14.49 24.54
N TYR A 680 4.07 14.47 24.52
CA TYR A 680 3.29 13.83 23.48
C TYR A 680 1.96 14.55 23.36
N TYR A 681 1.90 15.53 22.45
CA TYR A 681 0.87 16.58 22.36
C TYR A 681 0.74 17.48 23.61
N SER A 682 1.07 16.96 24.79
CA SER A 682 1.17 17.66 26.07
C SER A 682 2.37 17.11 26.90
N PRO A 683 2.89 17.87 27.87
CA PRO A 683 3.93 17.38 28.80
C PRO A 683 3.48 16.16 29.62
N GLN A 684 4.42 15.25 29.89
CA GLN A 684 4.22 14.03 30.68
C GLN A 684 5.47 13.68 31.49
N ILE A 685 5.37 12.79 32.47
CA ILE A 685 6.54 12.17 33.13
C ILE A 685 6.54 10.67 32.86
N TYR A 686 7.69 10.14 32.48
CA TYR A 686 7.91 8.70 32.23
C TYR A 686 8.74 8.10 33.38
N PRO A 687 8.11 7.39 34.33
CA PRO A 687 8.84 6.62 35.33
C PRO A 687 9.55 5.45 34.64
N ARG A 688 10.71 5.05 35.15
CA ARG A 688 11.52 3.95 34.56
C ARG A 688 11.06 2.58 35.06
N SER A 689 10.48 2.54 36.24
CA SER A 689 9.93 1.33 36.85
C SER A 689 8.83 1.70 37.86
N VAL A 690 8.24 0.67 38.49
CA VAL A 690 7.32 0.86 39.61
C VAL A 690 7.98 1.54 40.82
N ASP A 691 9.28 1.32 41.04
CA ASP A 691 10.00 1.85 42.21
C ASP A 691 10.21 3.35 42.15
N ASP A 692 10.07 3.94 40.96
CA ASP A 692 10.12 5.39 40.75
C ASP A 692 8.85 6.09 41.26
N ILE A 693 7.81 5.37 41.68
CA ILE A 693 6.60 5.94 42.30
C ILE A 693 6.53 5.55 43.78
N ILE A 694 6.70 6.55 44.65
CA ILE A 694 6.69 6.40 46.11
C ILE A 694 5.39 6.94 46.67
N LYS A 695 4.55 6.07 47.22
CA LYS A 695 3.36 6.45 47.98
C LYS A 695 3.76 7.03 49.35
N LEU A 696 3.21 8.19 49.71
CA LEU A 696 3.56 8.99 50.91
C LEU A 696 2.65 8.72 52.11
#